data_AF-U6D3J6-F1
#
_entry.id   AF-U6D3J6-F1
#
_cell.length_a   1.000
_cell.length_b   1.000
_cell.length_c   1.000
_cell.angle_alpha   90.00
_cell.angle_beta   90.00
_cell.angle_gamma   90.00
#
_symmetry.space_group_name_H-M   'P 1'
#
loop_
_entity.id
_entity.type
_entity.pdbx_description
1 polymer ?
#
loop_
_entity_poly.entity_id
_entity_poly.type
_entity_poly.pdbx_seq_one_letter_code
_entity_poly.pdbx_strand_id
1 'polypeptide(L)'
;MNSLFRKRNKGKYSPTVQTRSISNKELSELIEQLQKNADQVEKNIVDTEAKMQSDLARLQEGRQPEHRDVTLQKVSDSEKLLYVLEADAAIAKHMKHPQGDMIAEDIRQLKERVTSLRGKHKQIYNLVVKEVDPQVNWAALVDEKLDKLSSQSFGTDLPLVDHQVEQHNIFHNEVKAIGPHLAKDGGKEQNSELQAKYQKLLAASQARQQHLSTLQDYMQRCTNELYWLDQQAKGRMQYDWSDRTLDYPSRRRQYENFINRNLEAKEERINKLHSEGDQLLAAEHPGRNSIEAHMEAVHADWKEYLNLLICEESHLKYMEDYHQFHKDMKDAQDLLHKVDSDLNQKYNPDFKDQYQIELLLRELDDQEKALDKYEHVVRGLQKRGQQVVPLKYRRETPLKPIPVEVLCDFEGDQGLISRGYSYTLQSNNGESWDLTDSAGNKLTAPAVCFVIPPTDPEALALADSLGSQYRSVRQKAARSRSALQQRHEVLKAENPGDASDLQGRHLLAGLDKVARDLDRQEKAITAILRPPLEQGRAVQDSAERAKDLKNITNELRRIEPEKVRSTAECEEFVQALPGSGTTPLLKTRVEDTNRKYERLVQLLDLAQEKVDVANRLEKSLQQGWEVLATYEKQLTQDDTVPESGRALDSKRQELATLASELQAQKALLAEVERNLQAAKQCSSSLASRFQEHCPDLERQEAEVLKLGQRSDNLRQQAELRAQSLQSAKAAYEDYRSGCDHVLQFLSHIPSYEPQETDSLSQMETKLKNQKNLLDEIARREEEVHTVCAHSQQYQQAVKDYELEAEKLRSLLDLENGRSSHVSKRARLQSPAAKVREEEAALAAKFTEVNAINRQRLQNLEFALSLLRQQPEVGASHESLQG
;
A
#
# COMPACT_ATOMS: atom_id res chain seq x y z
N MET A 1 -77.94 -9.96 -97.29
CA MET A 1 -76.83 -10.63 -98.00
C MET A 1 -76.25 -11.65 -97.02
N ASN A 2 -76.81 -12.86 -97.03
CA ASN A 2 -76.17 -14.10 -97.52
C ASN A 2 -74.93 -14.48 -96.68
N SER A 3 -74.75 -15.64 -96.08
CA SER A 3 -75.47 -16.93 -96.01
C SER A 3 -74.60 -17.78 -95.04
N LEU A 4 -75.06 -18.22 -93.85
CA LEU A 4 -75.59 -19.57 -93.55
C LEU A 4 -74.57 -20.72 -93.83
N PHE A 5 -74.24 -21.70 -92.98
CA PHE A 5 -74.83 -22.42 -91.82
C PHE A 5 -73.67 -23.10 -91.03
N ARG A 6 -73.76 -23.52 -89.75
CA ARG A 6 -74.73 -24.48 -89.19
C ARG A 6 -74.70 -24.52 -87.64
N LYS A 7 -75.91 -24.68 -87.08
CA LYS A 7 -76.30 -24.77 -85.66
C LYS A 7 -75.79 -26.03 -84.92
N ARG A 8 -75.60 -25.94 -83.59
CA ARG A 8 -76.41 -26.67 -82.59
C ARG A 8 -76.25 -26.20 -81.12
N ASN A 9 -77.36 -25.67 -80.59
CA ASN A 9 -78.00 -25.80 -79.27
C ASN A 9 -77.25 -25.95 -77.93
N LYS A 10 -77.64 -24.99 -77.05
CA LYS A 10 -78.10 -25.08 -75.65
C LYS A 10 -77.13 -25.49 -74.53
N GLY A 11 -76.88 -24.52 -73.64
CA GLY A 11 -76.53 -24.77 -72.24
C GLY A 11 -76.23 -23.47 -71.50
N LYS A 12 -77.09 -23.08 -70.55
CA LYS A 12 -76.79 -22.08 -69.52
C LYS A 12 -75.60 -22.57 -68.70
N TYR A 13 -74.57 -21.75 -68.48
CA TYR A 13 -73.71 -21.84 -67.29
C TYR A 13 -72.92 -20.53 -67.13
N SER A 14 -73.08 -19.87 -65.98
CA SER A 14 -72.09 -18.92 -65.49
C SER A 14 -70.75 -19.64 -65.31
N PRO A 15 -69.60 -19.11 -65.75
CA PRO A 15 -68.32 -19.54 -65.22
C PRO A 15 -68.07 -18.74 -63.94
N THR A 16 -68.40 -19.37 -62.83
CA THR A 16 -67.79 -19.15 -61.52
C THR A 16 -66.27 -19.01 -61.71
N VAL A 17 -65.68 -17.95 -61.17
CA VAL A 17 -64.24 -17.85 -60.98
C VAL A 17 -63.82 -19.03 -60.10
N GLN A 18 -63.27 -20.08 -60.71
CA GLN A 18 -62.62 -21.16 -59.97
C GLN A 18 -61.28 -20.62 -59.48
N THR A 19 -61.28 -20.04 -58.29
CA THR A 19 -60.09 -20.04 -57.43
C THR A 19 -59.69 -21.48 -57.20
N ARG A 20 -58.64 -21.95 -57.91
CA ARG A 20 -57.97 -23.21 -57.57
C ARG A 20 -57.55 -23.12 -56.10
N SER A 21 -58.09 -23.98 -55.25
CA SER A 21 -57.57 -24.21 -53.90
C SER A 21 -56.25 -24.97 -54.04
N ILE A 22 -55.14 -24.25 -53.99
CA ILE A 22 -53.78 -24.80 -54.04
C ILE A 22 -53.56 -25.63 -52.77
N SER A 23 -53.04 -26.84 -52.93
CA SER A 23 -52.87 -27.85 -51.88
C SER A 23 -51.73 -27.49 -50.92
N ASN A 24 -51.85 -27.80 -49.62
CA ASN A 24 -50.74 -27.68 -48.66
C ASN A 24 -49.46 -28.41 -49.14
N LYS A 25 -49.60 -29.45 -49.96
CA LYS A 25 -48.47 -30.18 -50.54
C LYS A 25 -47.69 -29.33 -51.54
N GLU A 26 -48.37 -28.54 -52.37
CA GLU A 26 -47.75 -27.64 -53.36
C GLU A 26 -46.99 -26.49 -52.67
N LEU A 27 -47.48 -26.03 -51.50
CA LEU A 27 -46.79 -25.04 -50.69
C LEU A 27 -45.52 -25.62 -50.04
N SER A 28 -45.57 -26.85 -49.50
CA SER A 28 -44.39 -27.50 -48.92
C SER A 28 -43.29 -27.76 -49.95
N GLU A 29 -43.65 -28.24 -51.15
CA GLU A 29 -42.70 -28.44 -52.25
C GLU A 29 -42.06 -27.12 -52.71
N LEU A 30 -42.83 -26.03 -52.74
CA LEU A 30 -42.31 -24.68 -53.05
C LEU A 30 -41.31 -24.18 -51.99
N ILE A 31 -41.59 -24.41 -50.70
CA ILE A 31 -40.69 -24.00 -49.62
C ILE A 31 -39.39 -24.81 -49.63
N GLU A 32 -39.46 -26.13 -49.86
CA GLU A 32 -38.26 -26.97 -50.00
C GLU A 32 -37.40 -26.52 -51.20
N GLN A 33 -38.04 -26.15 -52.30
CA GLN A 33 -37.36 -25.62 -53.48
C GLN A 33 -36.72 -24.24 -53.23
N LEU A 34 -37.43 -23.34 -52.53
CA LEU A 34 -36.91 -22.03 -52.09
C LEU A 34 -35.66 -22.19 -51.23
N GLN A 35 -35.71 -23.09 -50.24
CA GLN A 35 -34.61 -23.31 -49.33
C GLN A 35 -33.40 -23.90 -50.05
N LYS A 36 -33.61 -24.94 -50.88
CA LYS A 36 -32.54 -25.57 -51.66
C LYS A 36 -31.85 -24.60 -52.63
N ASN A 37 -32.62 -23.76 -53.31
CA ASN A 37 -32.07 -22.77 -54.23
C ASN A 37 -31.32 -21.66 -53.48
N ALA A 38 -31.82 -21.21 -52.32
CA ALA A 38 -31.16 -20.22 -51.48
C ALA A 38 -29.83 -20.75 -50.91
N ASP A 39 -29.81 -21.98 -50.39
CA ASP A 39 -28.60 -22.64 -49.89
C ASP A 39 -27.55 -22.80 -51.00
N GLN A 40 -27.99 -23.09 -52.23
CA GLN A 40 -27.08 -23.21 -53.37
C GLN A 40 -26.48 -21.86 -53.78
N VAL A 41 -27.24 -20.77 -53.72
CA VAL A 41 -26.73 -19.40 -53.93
C VAL A 41 -25.71 -19.04 -52.84
N GLU A 42 -26.02 -19.32 -51.57
CA GLU A 42 -25.11 -19.06 -50.46
C GLU A 42 -23.79 -19.83 -50.60
N LYS A 43 -23.88 -21.12 -50.93
CA LYS A 43 -22.70 -21.97 -51.20
C LYS A 43 -21.87 -21.43 -52.36
N ASN A 44 -22.51 -20.93 -53.41
CA ASN A 44 -21.81 -20.32 -54.53
C ASN A 44 -21.12 -19.01 -54.11
N ILE A 45 -21.75 -18.19 -53.26
CA ILE A 45 -21.15 -16.95 -52.73
C ILE A 45 -19.86 -17.28 -51.98
N VAL A 46 -19.93 -18.17 -50.99
CA VAL A 46 -18.78 -18.52 -50.13
C VAL A 46 -17.63 -19.13 -50.93
N ASP A 47 -17.91 -20.08 -51.84
CA ASP A 47 -16.86 -20.69 -52.67
C ASP A 47 -16.23 -19.69 -53.65
N THR A 48 -17.04 -18.77 -54.18
CA THR A 48 -16.55 -17.72 -55.08
C THR A 48 -15.67 -16.73 -54.32
N GLU A 49 -16.05 -16.30 -53.11
CA GLU A 49 -15.23 -15.39 -52.29
C GLU A 49 -13.89 -16.04 -51.90
N ALA A 50 -13.88 -17.31 -51.47
CA ALA A 50 -12.65 -18.02 -51.13
C ALA A 50 -11.69 -18.13 -52.32
N LYS A 51 -12.20 -18.47 -53.51
CA LYS A 51 -11.40 -18.58 -54.74
C LYS A 51 -10.90 -17.22 -55.25
N MET A 52 -11.74 -16.19 -55.16
CA MET A 52 -11.35 -14.82 -55.48
C MET A 52 -10.24 -14.32 -54.54
N GLN A 53 -10.29 -14.68 -53.26
CA GLN A 53 -9.26 -14.30 -52.29
C GLN A 53 -7.93 -15.05 -52.53
N SER A 54 -8.00 -16.33 -52.92
CA SER A 54 -6.83 -17.09 -53.37
C SER A 54 -6.20 -16.49 -54.63
N ASP A 55 -7.00 -16.15 -55.64
CA ASP A 55 -6.52 -15.50 -56.86
C ASP A 55 -5.99 -14.09 -56.59
N LEU A 56 -6.56 -13.34 -55.63
CA LEU A 56 -6.04 -12.03 -55.21
C LEU A 56 -4.64 -12.13 -54.60
N ALA A 57 -4.39 -13.10 -53.73
CA ALA A 57 -3.06 -13.35 -53.17
C ALA A 57 -2.05 -13.72 -54.26
N ARG A 58 -2.46 -14.54 -55.24
CA ARG A 58 -1.61 -14.90 -56.39
C ARG A 58 -1.30 -13.70 -57.29
N LEU A 59 -2.28 -12.84 -57.53
CA LEU A 59 -2.10 -11.60 -58.28
C LEU A 59 -1.14 -10.63 -57.55
N GLN A 60 -1.20 -10.56 -56.22
CA GLN A 60 -0.24 -9.79 -55.40
C GLN A 60 1.19 -10.36 -55.47
N GLU A 61 1.33 -11.66 -55.67
CA GLU A 61 2.62 -12.35 -55.89
C GLU A 61 3.10 -12.31 -57.35
N GLY A 62 2.39 -11.60 -58.25
CA GLY A 62 2.73 -11.49 -59.67
C GLY A 62 2.44 -12.75 -60.50
N ARG A 63 1.63 -13.67 -59.99
CA ARG A 63 1.25 -14.93 -60.64
C ARG A 63 -0.12 -14.81 -61.31
N GLN A 64 -0.35 -15.61 -62.35
CA GLN A 64 -1.63 -15.63 -63.07
C GLN A 64 -2.76 -16.22 -62.19
N PRO A 65 -3.99 -15.69 -62.27
CA PRO A 65 -5.16 -16.21 -61.55
C PRO A 65 -5.60 -17.55 -62.13
N GLU A 66 -6.03 -18.49 -61.29
CA GLU A 66 -6.43 -19.85 -61.72
C GLU A 66 -7.94 -20.03 -61.79
N HIS A 67 -8.71 -19.26 -61.00
CA HIS A 67 -10.13 -19.52 -60.77
C HIS A 67 -11.07 -18.48 -61.42
N ARG A 68 -10.55 -17.60 -62.28
CA ARG A 68 -11.31 -16.50 -62.91
C ARG A 68 -12.60 -16.97 -63.62
N ASP A 69 -12.49 -17.99 -64.45
CA ASP A 69 -13.63 -18.45 -65.26
C ASP A 69 -14.65 -19.22 -64.41
N VAL A 70 -14.17 -20.03 -63.46
CA VAL A 70 -15.01 -20.78 -62.53
C VAL A 70 -15.79 -19.84 -61.60
N THR A 71 -15.15 -18.79 -61.11
CA THR A 71 -15.80 -17.77 -60.25
C THR A 71 -16.82 -16.95 -61.04
N LEU A 72 -16.53 -16.58 -62.28
CA LEU A 72 -17.48 -15.88 -63.15
C LEU A 72 -18.73 -16.73 -63.44
N GLN A 73 -18.52 -18.02 -63.72
CA GLN A 73 -19.60 -18.97 -63.97
C GLN A 73 -20.50 -19.13 -62.74
N LYS A 74 -19.91 -19.27 -61.54
CA LYS A 74 -20.68 -19.40 -60.29
C LYS A 74 -21.46 -18.14 -59.91
N VAL A 75 -20.93 -16.95 -60.19
CA VAL A 75 -21.69 -15.70 -60.05
C VAL A 75 -22.88 -15.69 -61.01
N SER A 76 -22.67 -16.06 -62.29
CA SER A 76 -23.77 -16.14 -63.26
C SER A 76 -24.84 -17.16 -62.89
N ASP A 77 -24.44 -18.34 -62.39
CA ASP A 77 -25.39 -19.37 -61.99
C ASP A 77 -26.17 -18.96 -60.74
N SER A 78 -25.56 -18.18 -59.85
CA SER A 78 -26.24 -17.58 -58.70
C SER A 78 -27.25 -16.51 -59.10
N GLU A 79 -26.94 -15.68 -60.11
CA GLU A 79 -27.90 -14.71 -60.68
C GLU A 79 -29.11 -15.40 -61.31
N LYS A 80 -28.92 -16.54 -61.99
CA LYS A 80 -30.02 -17.34 -62.54
C LYS A 80 -30.89 -17.94 -61.45
N LEU A 81 -30.28 -18.50 -60.40
CA LEU A 81 -31.01 -19.06 -59.26
C LEU A 81 -31.79 -17.98 -58.51
N LEU A 82 -31.23 -16.78 -58.35
CA LEU A 82 -31.94 -15.64 -57.75
C LEU A 82 -33.18 -15.24 -58.53
N TYR A 83 -33.14 -15.29 -59.87
CA TYR A 83 -34.34 -15.01 -60.68
C TYR A 83 -35.48 -16.01 -60.39
N VAL A 84 -35.14 -17.29 -60.19
CA VAL A 84 -36.11 -18.33 -59.81
C VAL A 84 -36.61 -18.10 -58.39
N LEU A 85 -35.72 -17.81 -57.44
CA LEU A 85 -36.07 -17.50 -56.05
C LEU A 85 -37.00 -16.30 -55.92
N GLU A 86 -36.79 -15.23 -56.69
CA GLU A 86 -37.68 -14.06 -56.69
C GLU A 86 -39.11 -14.42 -57.15
N ALA A 87 -39.22 -15.28 -58.17
CA ALA A 87 -40.51 -15.77 -58.63
C ALA A 87 -41.19 -16.68 -57.59
N ASP A 88 -40.45 -17.63 -57.02
CA ASP A 88 -40.95 -18.56 -56.01
C ASP A 88 -41.37 -17.85 -54.72
N ALA A 89 -40.64 -16.80 -54.31
CA ALA A 89 -40.98 -16.00 -53.15
C ALA A 89 -42.20 -15.10 -53.37
N ALA A 90 -42.37 -14.57 -54.58
CA ALA A 90 -43.60 -13.88 -54.94
C ALA A 90 -44.81 -14.83 -54.87
N ILE A 91 -44.65 -16.09 -55.33
CA ILE A 91 -45.68 -17.13 -55.21
C ILE A 91 -45.95 -17.43 -53.73
N ALA A 92 -44.92 -17.65 -52.90
CA ALA A 92 -45.09 -17.91 -51.46
C ALA A 92 -45.81 -16.75 -50.73
N LYS A 93 -45.51 -15.50 -51.10
CA LYS A 93 -46.19 -14.30 -50.60
C LYS A 93 -47.64 -14.20 -51.07
N HIS A 94 -47.92 -14.50 -52.34
CA HIS A 94 -49.29 -14.57 -52.86
C HIS A 94 -50.12 -15.70 -52.23
N MET A 95 -49.48 -16.80 -51.84
CA MET A 95 -50.06 -17.91 -51.09
C MET A 95 -50.25 -17.61 -49.59
N LYS A 96 -49.95 -16.37 -49.16
CA LYS A 96 -50.03 -15.93 -47.75
C LYS A 96 -49.25 -16.83 -46.79
N HIS A 97 -48.08 -17.31 -47.22
CA HIS A 97 -47.20 -18.05 -46.33
C HIS A 97 -46.87 -17.17 -45.11
N PRO A 98 -46.93 -17.69 -43.87
CA PRO A 98 -46.70 -16.90 -42.66
C PRO A 98 -45.35 -16.16 -42.64
N GLN A 99 -44.36 -16.69 -43.34
CA GLN A 99 -43.01 -16.13 -43.45
C GLN A 99 -42.72 -15.51 -44.83
N GLY A 100 -43.73 -15.34 -45.70
CA GLY A 100 -43.53 -14.90 -47.09
C GLY A 100 -42.82 -13.54 -47.22
N ASP A 101 -43.08 -12.61 -46.29
CA ASP A 101 -42.38 -11.32 -46.25
C ASP A 101 -40.92 -11.46 -45.80
N MET A 102 -40.63 -12.37 -44.86
CA MET A 102 -39.26 -12.67 -44.44
C MET A 102 -38.47 -13.33 -45.57
N ILE A 103 -39.04 -14.32 -46.27
CA ILE A 103 -38.41 -15.00 -47.40
C ILE A 103 -38.08 -14.02 -48.52
N ALA A 104 -39.00 -13.08 -48.82
CA ALA A 104 -38.76 -12.05 -49.82
C ALA A 104 -37.60 -11.10 -49.42
N GLU A 105 -37.49 -10.79 -48.12
CA GLU A 105 -36.41 -9.97 -47.57
C GLU A 105 -35.06 -10.71 -47.59
N ASP A 106 -35.04 -12.01 -47.28
CA ASP A 106 -33.82 -12.83 -47.33
C ASP A 106 -33.29 -12.96 -48.76
N ILE A 107 -34.17 -13.11 -49.76
CA ILE A 107 -33.80 -13.16 -51.17
C ILE A 107 -33.29 -11.79 -51.65
N ARG A 108 -33.87 -10.69 -51.15
CA ARG A 108 -33.36 -9.34 -51.40
C ARG A 108 -31.92 -9.20 -50.90
N GLN A 109 -31.63 -9.67 -49.70
CA GLN A 109 -30.28 -9.66 -49.13
C GLN A 109 -29.30 -10.55 -49.91
N LEU A 110 -29.72 -11.76 -50.31
CA LEU A 110 -28.90 -12.63 -51.17
C LEU A 110 -28.58 -11.96 -52.51
N LYS A 111 -29.55 -11.25 -53.11
CA LYS A 111 -29.34 -10.49 -54.35
C LYS A 111 -28.35 -9.34 -54.19
N GLU A 112 -28.41 -8.61 -53.08
CA GLU A 112 -27.41 -7.59 -52.75
C GLU A 112 -26.01 -8.19 -52.61
N ARG A 113 -25.91 -9.36 -51.96
CA ARG A 113 -24.63 -10.07 -51.79
C ARG A 113 -24.07 -10.58 -53.13
N VAL A 114 -24.89 -11.16 -54.01
CA VAL A 114 -24.43 -11.58 -55.35
C VAL A 114 -24.04 -10.38 -56.22
N THR A 115 -24.76 -9.26 -56.10
CA THR A 115 -24.42 -8.02 -56.80
C THR A 115 -23.08 -7.45 -56.32
N SER A 116 -22.86 -7.45 -55.01
CA SER A 116 -21.58 -7.06 -54.39
C SER A 116 -20.45 -8.00 -54.82
N LEU A 117 -20.69 -9.31 -54.81
CA LEU A 117 -19.75 -10.33 -55.25
C LEU A 117 -19.35 -10.16 -56.72
N ARG A 118 -20.30 -9.85 -57.60
CA ARG A 118 -20.04 -9.50 -59.00
C ARG A 118 -19.22 -8.21 -59.13
N GLY A 119 -19.48 -7.22 -58.28
CA GLY A 119 -18.68 -6.00 -58.17
C GLY A 119 -17.23 -6.30 -57.80
N LYS A 120 -17.01 -7.10 -56.75
CA LYS A 120 -15.69 -7.57 -56.32
C LYS A 120 -15.00 -8.39 -57.40
N HIS A 121 -15.71 -9.30 -58.08
CA HIS A 121 -15.17 -10.11 -59.18
C HIS A 121 -14.66 -9.22 -60.32
N LYS A 122 -15.45 -8.21 -60.70
CA LYS A 122 -15.04 -7.21 -61.68
C LYS A 122 -13.83 -6.39 -61.22
N GLN A 123 -13.74 -6.04 -59.94
CA GLN A 123 -12.58 -5.34 -59.39
C GLN A 123 -11.31 -6.18 -59.45
N ILE A 124 -11.39 -7.47 -59.13
CA ILE A 124 -10.24 -8.36 -59.10
C ILE A 124 -9.77 -8.73 -60.52
N TYR A 125 -10.68 -8.98 -61.47
CA TYR A 125 -10.32 -9.55 -62.77
C TYR A 125 -10.49 -8.64 -64.00
N ASN A 126 -11.19 -7.51 -63.89
CA ASN A 126 -11.48 -6.59 -65.01
C ASN A 126 -10.73 -5.26 -64.94
N LEU A 127 -9.90 -5.05 -63.93
CA LEU A 127 -8.80 -4.10 -64.02
C LEU A 127 -7.65 -4.84 -64.67
N VAL A 128 -7.43 -4.58 -65.96
CA VAL A 128 -6.18 -4.86 -66.66
C VAL A 128 -5.04 -4.60 -65.68
N VAL A 129 -4.10 -5.54 -65.58
CA VAL A 129 -2.77 -5.30 -65.04
C VAL A 129 -2.21 -4.10 -65.80
N LYS A 130 -2.47 -2.89 -65.31
CA LYS A 130 -1.44 -1.90 -65.32
C LYS A 130 -0.43 -2.47 -64.35
N GLU A 131 0.73 -2.82 -64.86
CA GLU A 131 1.95 -2.39 -64.18
C GLU A 131 1.81 -0.87 -63.97
N VAL A 132 1.05 -0.48 -62.95
CA VAL A 132 1.43 0.68 -62.16
C VAL A 132 2.49 0.07 -61.29
N ASP A 133 3.72 0.09 -61.80
CA ASP A 133 4.83 0.40 -60.91
C ASP A 133 4.32 1.60 -60.11
N PRO A 134 4.04 1.49 -58.79
CA PRO A 134 4.02 2.70 -58.02
C PRO A 134 5.46 3.17 -58.15
N GLN A 135 5.73 4.01 -59.15
CA GLN A 135 6.72 5.04 -58.95
C GLN A 135 6.19 5.83 -57.76
N VAL A 136 6.42 5.29 -56.55
CA VAL A 136 6.49 6.07 -55.34
C VAL A 136 7.42 7.18 -55.76
N ASN A 137 6.85 8.36 -55.94
CA ASN A 137 7.64 9.52 -56.25
C ASN A 137 8.47 9.77 -55.00
N TRP A 138 9.60 9.09 -54.91
CA TRP A 138 10.46 9.08 -53.74
C TRP A 138 10.93 10.49 -53.43
N ALA A 139 11.05 11.36 -54.44
CA ALA A 139 11.30 12.78 -54.25
C ALA A 139 10.15 13.48 -53.53
N ALA A 140 8.90 13.30 -53.98
CA ALA A 140 7.73 13.88 -53.32
C ALA A 140 7.52 13.34 -51.89
N LEU A 141 7.76 12.03 -51.67
CA LEU A 141 7.65 11.43 -50.34
C LEU A 141 8.75 11.92 -49.38
N VAL A 142 10.00 12.02 -49.87
CA VAL A 142 11.11 12.56 -49.09
C VAL A 142 10.88 14.04 -48.77
N ASP A 143 10.38 14.82 -49.73
CA ASP A 143 10.01 16.22 -49.53
C ASP A 143 8.84 16.36 -48.52
N GLU A 144 7.78 15.55 -48.64
CA GLU A 144 6.65 15.54 -47.67
C GLU A 144 7.12 15.19 -46.25
N LYS A 145 7.99 14.17 -46.11
CA LYS A 145 8.54 13.76 -44.82
C LYS A 145 9.49 14.83 -44.25
N LEU A 146 10.26 15.52 -45.09
CA LEU A 146 11.10 16.67 -44.71
C LEU A 146 10.24 17.84 -44.23
N ASP A 147 9.18 18.18 -44.95
CA ASP A 147 8.25 19.25 -44.59
C ASP A 147 7.58 18.95 -43.25
N LYS A 148 7.06 17.72 -43.09
CA LYS A 148 6.45 17.25 -41.83
C LYS A 148 7.44 17.30 -40.66
N LEU A 149 8.71 16.95 -40.88
CA LEU A 149 9.75 17.02 -39.85
C LEU A 149 10.06 18.47 -39.46
N SER A 150 10.12 19.36 -40.45
CA SER A 150 10.42 20.79 -40.24
C SER A 150 9.28 21.57 -39.58
N SER A 151 8.03 21.13 -39.75
CA SER A 151 6.85 21.79 -39.18
C SER A 151 6.56 21.43 -37.72
N GLN A 152 7.24 20.42 -37.16
CA GLN A 152 6.95 19.94 -35.81
C GLN A 152 7.75 20.70 -34.74
N SER A 153 7.05 21.25 -33.74
CA SER A 153 7.66 21.82 -32.54
C SER A 153 8.03 20.73 -31.50
N PHE A 154 8.75 21.13 -30.47
CA PHE A 154 9.07 20.29 -29.30
C PHE A 154 8.00 20.50 -28.21
N GLY A 155 7.68 19.42 -27.49
CA GLY A 155 6.70 19.46 -26.40
C GLY A 155 7.13 20.35 -25.23
N THR A 156 6.16 20.99 -24.59
CA THR A 156 6.34 21.88 -23.42
C THR A 156 6.31 21.14 -22.09
N ASP A 157 5.68 19.96 -22.04
CA ASP A 157 5.57 19.10 -20.86
C ASP A 157 6.08 17.68 -21.17
N LEU A 158 6.44 16.95 -20.11
CA LEU A 158 7.04 15.62 -20.22
C LEU A 158 6.12 14.61 -20.93
N PRO A 159 4.81 14.48 -20.60
CA PRO A 159 3.91 13.58 -21.32
C PRO A 159 3.84 13.83 -22.83
N LEU A 160 3.83 15.09 -23.25
CA LEU A 160 3.85 15.44 -24.67
C LEU A 160 5.19 15.07 -25.32
N VAL A 161 6.31 15.28 -24.64
CA VAL A 161 7.63 14.88 -25.14
C VAL A 161 7.75 13.36 -25.24
N ASP A 162 7.27 12.60 -24.26
CA ASP A 162 7.23 11.13 -24.30
C ASP A 162 6.46 10.64 -25.53
N HIS A 163 5.28 11.22 -25.77
CA HIS A 163 4.48 10.90 -26.94
C HIS A 163 5.21 11.26 -28.25
N GLN A 164 5.90 12.40 -28.30
CA GLN A 164 6.70 12.80 -29.46
C GLN A 164 7.88 11.85 -29.71
N VAL A 165 8.53 11.33 -28.67
CA VAL A 165 9.61 10.32 -28.78
C VAL A 165 9.05 9.04 -29.41
N GLU A 166 7.92 8.54 -28.92
CA GLU A 166 7.28 7.34 -29.47
C GLU A 166 6.89 7.51 -30.95
N GLN A 167 6.18 8.59 -31.27
CA GLN A 167 5.78 8.91 -32.64
C GLN A 167 6.99 9.08 -33.57
N HIS A 168 8.04 9.77 -33.10
CA HIS A 168 9.22 10.01 -33.90
C HIS A 168 10.06 8.76 -34.11
N ASN A 169 10.07 7.81 -33.17
CA ASN A 169 10.73 6.51 -33.36
C ASN A 169 10.07 5.70 -34.48
N ILE A 170 8.73 5.72 -34.56
CA ILE A 170 8.00 5.11 -35.69
C ILE A 170 8.36 5.83 -36.99
N PHE A 171 8.28 7.16 -37.01
CA PHE A 171 8.64 7.98 -38.18
C PHE A 171 10.09 7.73 -38.63
N HIS A 172 11.04 7.62 -37.71
CA HIS A 172 12.44 7.37 -38.00
C HIS A 172 12.67 5.98 -38.61
N ASN A 173 11.95 4.96 -38.13
CA ASN A 173 11.97 3.63 -38.72
C ASN A 173 11.37 3.61 -40.13
N GLU A 174 10.31 4.37 -40.38
CA GLU A 174 9.78 4.59 -41.73
C GLU A 174 10.83 5.23 -42.66
N VAL A 175 11.53 6.28 -42.19
CA VAL A 175 12.61 6.93 -42.95
C VAL A 175 13.76 5.96 -43.26
N LYS A 176 14.15 5.10 -42.30
CA LYS A 176 15.18 4.06 -42.52
C LYS A 176 14.76 3.04 -43.57
N ALA A 177 13.47 2.67 -43.61
CA ALA A 177 12.94 1.70 -44.56
C ALA A 177 13.03 2.19 -46.02
N ILE A 178 13.08 3.51 -46.27
CA ILE A 178 13.23 4.09 -47.61
C ILE A 178 14.61 3.78 -48.24
N GLY A 179 15.67 3.69 -47.42
CA GLY A 179 17.07 3.59 -47.90
C GLY A 179 17.36 2.39 -48.82
N PRO A 180 16.95 1.15 -48.46
CA PRO A 180 17.13 -0.02 -49.32
C PRO A 180 16.41 0.07 -50.68
N HIS A 181 15.33 0.85 -50.78
CA HIS A 181 14.58 1.02 -52.02
C HIS A 181 15.27 2.00 -52.98
N LEU A 182 15.88 3.06 -52.46
CA LEU A 182 16.68 4.01 -53.25
C LEU A 182 17.96 3.38 -53.81
N ALA A 183 18.52 2.38 -53.12
CA ALA A 183 19.73 1.67 -53.53
C ALA A 183 19.51 0.62 -54.64
N LYS A 184 18.28 0.09 -54.79
CA LYS A 184 17.94 -0.90 -55.83
C LYS A 184 17.68 -0.28 -57.20
N ASP A 185 17.29 1.00 -57.25
CA ASP A 185 16.95 1.74 -58.47
C ASP A 185 18.21 2.38 -59.11
N GLY A 186 19.25 1.56 -59.30
CA GLY A 186 20.57 2.00 -59.75
C GLY A 186 20.62 2.30 -61.24
N GLY A 187 20.26 3.52 -61.66
CA GLY A 187 20.66 4.04 -62.97
C GLY A 187 19.98 5.31 -63.46
N LYS A 188 20.50 6.49 -63.08
CA LYS A 188 20.60 7.79 -63.82
C LYS A 188 20.85 8.95 -62.84
N GLU A 189 21.46 10.04 -63.30
CA GLU A 189 21.88 11.23 -62.51
C GLU A 189 20.81 11.82 -61.57
N GLN A 190 19.52 11.65 -61.86
CA GLN A 190 18.39 12.02 -60.99
C GLN A 190 18.40 11.31 -59.61
N ASN A 191 19.10 10.17 -59.50
CA ASN A 191 19.22 9.44 -58.24
C ASN A 191 20.24 10.10 -57.27
N SER A 192 21.15 10.96 -57.75
CA SER A 192 22.14 11.62 -56.88
C SER A 192 21.53 12.75 -56.03
N GLU A 193 20.64 13.56 -56.61
CA GLU A 193 19.94 14.63 -55.88
C GLU A 193 18.93 14.07 -54.88
N LEU A 194 18.19 13.04 -55.27
CA LEU A 194 17.26 12.33 -54.40
C LEU A 194 17.98 11.64 -53.23
N GLN A 195 19.13 11.00 -53.50
CA GLN A 195 19.97 10.42 -52.46
C GLN A 195 20.50 11.50 -51.50
N ALA A 196 20.88 12.68 -51.99
CA ALA A 196 21.29 13.80 -51.15
C ALA A 196 20.13 14.33 -50.28
N LYS A 197 18.92 14.45 -50.84
CA LYS A 197 17.70 14.81 -50.09
C LYS A 197 17.35 13.76 -49.03
N TYR A 198 17.46 12.48 -49.37
CA TYR A 198 17.23 11.39 -48.42
C TYR A 198 18.26 11.39 -47.28
N GLN A 199 19.55 11.59 -47.59
CA GLN A 199 20.60 11.75 -46.58
C GLN A 199 20.32 12.94 -45.66
N LYS A 200 19.85 14.07 -46.22
CA LYS A 200 19.41 15.23 -45.44
C LYS A 200 18.22 14.89 -44.52
N LEU A 201 17.21 14.19 -45.03
CA LEU A 201 16.07 13.72 -44.24
C LEU A 201 16.50 12.77 -43.11
N LEU A 202 17.37 11.81 -43.42
CA LEU A 202 17.89 10.85 -42.45
C LEU A 202 18.69 11.55 -41.36
N ALA A 203 19.60 12.46 -41.73
CA ALA A 203 20.39 13.24 -40.79
C ALA A 203 19.50 14.14 -39.92
N ALA A 204 18.51 14.82 -40.52
CA ALA A 204 17.56 15.65 -39.77
C ALA A 204 16.67 14.80 -38.84
N SER A 205 16.25 13.62 -39.28
CA SER A 205 15.48 12.67 -38.47
C SER A 205 16.30 12.13 -37.29
N GLN A 206 17.58 11.80 -37.51
CA GLN A 206 18.52 11.41 -36.46
C GLN A 206 18.76 12.54 -35.46
N ALA A 207 18.98 13.77 -35.94
CA ALA A 207 19.14 14.94 -35.08
C ALA A 207 17.90 15.20 -34.22
N ARG A 208 16.69 15.14 -34.81
CA ARG A 208 15.44 15.26 -34.03
C ARG A 208 15.28 14.15 -33.01
N GLN A 209 15.65 12.91 -33.34
CA GLN A 209 15.60 11.78 -32.40
C GLN A 209 16.55 12.01 -31.22
N GLN A 210 17.77 12.49 -31.48
CA GLN A 210 18.74 12.85 -30.45
C GLN A 210 18.21 13.98 -29.58
N HIS A 211 17.71 15.08 -30.18
CA HIS A 211 17.15 16.21 -29.44
C HIS A 211 15.94 15.82 -28.58
N LEU A 212 15.04 14.97 -29.08
CA LEU A 212 13.90 14.48 -28.29
C LEU A 212 14.38 13.59 -27.13
N SER A 213 15.39 12.75 -27.36
CA SER A 213 15.96 11.91 -26.30
C SER A 213 16.68 12.73 -25.23
N THR A 214 17.46 13.75 -25.62
CA THR A 214 18.14 14.64 -24.65
C THR A 214 17.15 15.50 -23.87
N LEU A 215 16.10 15.99 -24.54
CA LEU A 215 15.04 16.75 -23.89
C LEU A 215 14.26 15.89 -22.90
N GLN A 216 13.86 14.68 -23.29
CA GLN A 216 13.15 13.73 -22.43
C GLN A 216 13.97 13.39 -21.19
N ASP A 217 15.25 13.03 -21.35
CA ASP A 217 16.12 12.71 -20.22
C ASP A 217 16.27 13.90 -19.26
N TYR A 218 16.52 15.10 -19.80
CA TYR A 218 16.66 16.32 -19.00
C TYR A 218 15.38 16.65 -18.23
N MET A 219 14.22 16.66 -18.90
CA MET A 219 12.93 16.95 -18.28
C MET A 219 12.51 15.89 -17.27
N GLN A 220 12.81 14.60 -17.52
CA GLN A 220 12.56 13.53 -16.56
C GLN A 220 13.38 13.74 -15.28
N ARG A 221 14.66 14.11 -15.41
CA ARG A 221 15.52 14.41 -14.26
C ARG A 221 15.05 15.64 -13.49
N CYS A 222 14.64 16.72 -14.18
CA CYS A 222 14.01 17.88 -13.53
C CYS A 222 12.74 17.49 -12.77
N THR A 223 11.84 16.76 -13.42
CA THR A 223 10.59 16.30 -12.80
C THR A 223 10.83 15.43 -11.57
N ASN A 224 11.85 14.55 -11.60
CA ASN A 224 12.22 13.74 -10.44
C ASN A 224 12.72 14.59 -9.26
N GLU A 225 13.51 15.63 -9.54
CA GLU A 225 14.01 16.54 -8.51
C GLU A 225 12.88 17.42 -7.95
N LEU A 226 12.00 17.96 -8.79
CA LEU A 226 10.80 18.72 -8.40
C LEU A 226 9.87 17.88 -7.52
N TYR A 227 9.59 16.64 -7.92
CA TYR A 227 8.78 15.73 -7.12
C TYR A 227 9.39 15.49 -5.75
N TRP A 228 10.71 15.28 -5.68
CA TRP A 228 11.39 15.13 -4.39
C TRP A 228 11.27 16.39 -3.53
N LEU A 229 11.43 17.58 -4.13
CA LEU A 229 11.33 18.86 -3.41
C LEU A 229 9.92 19.07 -2.84
N ASP A 230 8.88 18.83 -3.64
CA ASP A 230 7.48 18.88 -3.21
C ASP A 230 7.21 17.98 -2.00
N GLN A 231 7.63 16.71 -2.06
CA GLN A 231 7.42 15.78 -0.93
C GLN A 231 8.15 16.25 0.34
N GLN A 232 9.35 16.82 0.20
CA GLN A 232 10.14 17.32 1.32
C GLN A 232 9.60 18.63 1.90
N ALA A 233 9.06 19.52 1.06
CA ALA A 233 8.41 20.76 1.46
C ALA A 233 7.10 20.46 2.19
N LYS A 234 6.25 19.60 1.61
CA LYS A 234 4.99 19.16 2.21
C LYS A 234 5.20 18.55 3.60
N GLY A 235 6.17 17.65 3.76
CA GLY A 235 6.49 17.05 5.06
C GLY A 235 6.99 18.04 6.12
N ARG A 236 7.44 19.24 5.74
CA ARG A 236 7.83 20.33 6.66
C ARG A 236 6.67 21.27 6.97
N MET A 237 5.85 21.59 5.97
CA MET A 237 4.63 22.40 6.15
C MET A 237 3.61 21.70 7.06
N GLN A 238 3.57 20.36 7.02
CA GLN A 238 2.66 19.53 7.82
C GLN A 238 3.11 19.27 9.25
N TYR A 239 4.37 19.57 9.59
CA TYR A 239 4.87 19.29 10.93
C TYR A 239 4.25 20.25 11.96
N ASP A 240 3.73 19.69 13.05
CA ASP A 240 3.12 20.47 14.12
C ASP A 240 4.20 21.10 15.02
N TRP A 241 4.39 22.41 14.89
CA TRP A 241 5.30 23.20 15.71
C TRP A 241 4.68 23.72 17.02
N SER A 242 3.54 23.18 17.46
CA SER A 242 2.89 23.53 18.73
C SER A 242 3.54 22.86 19.94
N ASP A 243 3.18 23.35 21.13
CA ASP A 243 3.61 22.81 22.45
C ASP A 243 3.25 21.34 22.70
N ARG A 244 2.32 20.74 21.92
CA ARG A 244 1.94 19.32 22.07
C ARG A 244 3.01 18.38 21.51
N THR A 245 3.87 18.87 20.64
CA THR A 245 4.85 18.07 19.90
C THR A 245 6.10 17.83 20.73
N LEU A 246 6.16 16.67 21.41
CA LEU A 246 7.30 16.30 22.26
C LEU A 246 8.43 15.56 21.50
N ASP A 247 8.22 15.20 20.24
CA ASP A 247 9.19 14.46 19.41
C ASP A 247 10.19 15.35 18.65
N TYR A 248 10.18 16.67 18.90
CA TYR A 248 11.11 17.64 18.31
C TYR A 248 12.61 17.27 18.47
N PRO A 249 13.10 16.56 19.52
CA PRO A 249 14.50 16.14 19.59
C PRO A 249 14.86 15.12 18.49
N SER A 250 13.92 14.26 18.12
CA SER A 250 14.08 13.33 17.00
C SER A 250 14.09 14.09 15.68
N ARG A 251 13.18 15.06 15.52
CA ARG A 251 13.14 15.95 14.35
C ARG A 251 14.44 16.76 14.21
N ARG A 252 15.00 17.27 15.31
CA ARG A 252 16.31 17.94 15.32
C ARG A 252 17.43 17.05 14.81
N ARG A 253 17.51 15.79 15.29
CA ARG A 253 18.53 14.85 14.80
C ARG A 253 18.39 14.58 13.30
N GLN A 254 17.16 14.46 12.80
CA GLN A 254 16.89 14.28 11.38
C GLN A 254 17.33 15.50 10.56
N TYR A 255 16.97 16.71 11.02
CA TYR A 255 17.38 17.98 10.43
C TYR A 255 18.92 18.09 10.39
N GLU A 256 19.59 17.93 11.53
CA GLU A 256 21.06 18.00 11.61
C GLU A 256 21.74 16.95 10.74
N ASN A 257 21.22 15.72 10.67
CA ASN A 257 21.76 14.69 9.79
C ASN A 257 21.59 15.06 8.31
N PHE A 258 20.45 15.65 7.94
CA PHE A 258 20.22 16.12 6.59
C PHE A 258 21.18 17.25 6.22
N ILE A 259 21.27 18.30 7.06
CA ILE A 259 22.17 19.44 6.86
C ILE A 259 23.63 18.96 6.73
N ASN A 260 24.09 18.11 7.64
CA ASN A 260 25.50 17.72 7.71
C ASN A 260 25.93 16.65 6.69
N ARG A 261 25.01 15.86 6.13
CA ARG A 261 25.38 14.71 5.27
C ARG A 261 24.74 14.70 3.90
N ASN A 262 23.64 15.41 3.69
CA ASN A 262 22.82 15.24 2.49
C ASN A 262 22.57 16.55 1.74
N LEU A 263 22.59 17.71 2.42
CA LEU A 263 22.29 19.00 1.80
C LEU A 263 23.30 19.34 0.70
N GLU A 264 24.60 19.27 0.99
CA GLU A 264 25.66 19.57 0.00
C GLU A 264 25.58 18.66 -1.23
N ALA A 265 25.40 17.36 -1.03
CA ALA A 265 25.25 16.40 -2.13
C ALA A 265 23.97 16.62 -2.95
N LYS A 266 22.91 17.18 -2.34
CA LYS A 266 21.68 17.54 -3.05
C LYS A 266 21.87 18.83 -3.84
N GLU A 267 22.48 19.85 -3.24
CA GLU A 267 22.83 21.11 -3.88
C GLU A 267 23.73 20.87 -5.11
N GLU A 268 24.73 20.00 -5.00
CA GLU A 268 25.59 19.61 -6.13
C GLU A 268 24.78 19.01 -7.29
N ARG A 269 23.79 18.15 -7.00
CA ARG A 269 22.92 17.57 -8.04
C ARG A 269 22.07 18.63 -8.73
N ILE A 270 21.48 19.56 -7.99
CA ILE A 270 20.68 20.66 -8.53
C ILE A 270 21.55 21.60 -9.38
N ASN A 271 22.73 21.98 -8.89
CA ASN A 271 23.70 22.81 -9.63
C ASN A 271 24.18 22.13 -10.93
N LYS A 272 24.40 20.80 -10.89
CA LYS A 272 24.73 20.02 -12.07
C LYS A 272 23.60 20.05 -13.09
N LEU A 273 22.35 19.89 -12.66
CA LEU A 273 21.18 19.93 -13.53
C LEU A 273 20.98 21.32 -14.17
N HIS A 274 21.26 22.39 -13.41
CA HIS A 274 21.32 23.75 -13.95
C HIS A 274 22.40 23.91 -15.01
N SER A 275 23.64 23.48 -14.72
CA SER A 275 24.75 23.58 -15.68
C SER A 275 24.49 22.77 -16.96
N GLU A 276 23.87 21.60 -16.86
CA GLU A 276 23.45 20.82 -18.02
C GLU A 276 22.35 21.52 -18.82
N GLY A 277 21.40 22.19 -18.15
CA GLY A 277 20.40 23.04 -18.79
C GLY A 277 21.06 24.17 -19.58
N ASP A 278 21.97 24.93 -18.95
CA ASP A 278 22.74 26.00 -19.61
C ASP A 278 23.53 25.50 -20.81
N GLN A 279 24.13 24.30 -20.72
CA GLN A 279 24.85 23.69 -21.85
C GLN A 279 23.91 23.38 -23.02
N LEU A 280 22.72 22.85 -22.75
CA LEU A 280 21.71 22.60 -23.80
C LEU A 280 21.21 23.91 -24.42
N LEU A 281 21.04 24.96 -23.62
CA LEU A 281 20.66 26.29 -24.09
C LEU A 281 21.74 26.94 -24.94
N ALA A 282 23.02 26.78 -24.54
CA ALA A 282 24.18 27.25 -25.30
C ALA A 282 24.38 26.47 -26.61
N ALA A 283 23.98 25.20 -26.65
CA ALA A 283 23.95 24.37 -27.85
C ALA A 283 22.76 24.68 -28.79
N GLU A 284 21.98 25.72 -28.49
CA GLU A 284 20.77 26.12 -29.24
C GLU A 284 19.76 24.97 -29.40
N HIS A 285 19.58 24.17 -28.34
CA HIS A 285 18.67 23.03 -28.36
C HIS A 285 17.24 23.46 -28.75
N PRO A 286 16.58 22.82 -29.74
CA PRO A 286 15.26 23.25 -30.22
C PRO A 286 14.13 23.24 -29.17
N GLY A 287 14.28 22.46 -28.10
CA GLY A 287 13.41 22.42 -26.93
C GLY A 287 13.68 23.51 -25.87
N ARG A 288 14.33 24.62 -26.25
CA ARG A 288 14.77 25.71 -25.35
C ARG A 288 13.74 26.14 -24.32
N ASN A 289 12.51 26.46 -24.76
CA ASN A 289 11.48 26.97 -23.85
C ASN A 289 11.15 25.97 -22.73
N SER A 290 11.10 24.67 -23.05
CA SER A 290 10.81 23.61 -22.09
C SER A 290 11.97 23.44 -21.10
N ILE A 291 13.21 23.55 -21.58
CA ILE A 291 14.42 23.51 -20.76
C ILE A 291 14.45 24.69 -19.79
N GLU A 292 14.25 25.92 -20.29
CA GLU A 292 14.20 27.13 -19.46
C GLU A 292 13.12 27.03 -18.38
N ALA A 293 11.91 26.63 -18.75
CA ALA A 293 10.80 26.51 -17.80
C ALA A 293 11.06 25.47 -16.70
N HIS A 294 11.58 24.28 -17.04
CA HIS A 294 11.87 23.25 -16.04
C HIS A 294 13.07 23.63 -15.17
N MET A 295 14.08 24.28 -15.76
CA MET A 295 15.24 24.78 -15.03
C MET A 295 14.84 25.88 -14.03
N GLU A 296 14.00 26.82 -14.44
CA GLU A 296 13.48 27.88 -13.56
C GLU A 296 12.59 27.30 -12.44
N ALA A 297 11.74 26.32 -12.74
CA ALA A 297 10.92 25.63 -11.74
C ALA A 297 11.81 24.93 -10.69
N VAL A 298 12.83 24.18 -11.11
CA VAL A 298 13.76 23.52 -10.17
C VAL A 298 14.48 24.54 -9.29
N HIS A 299 14.90 25.67 -9.86
CA HIS A 299 15.54 26.75 -9.10
C HIS A 299 14.61 27.37 -8.05
N ALA A 300 13.37 27.65 -8.45
CA ALA A 300 12.35 28.25 -7.59
C ALA A 300 12.03 27.33 -6.41
N ASP A 301 11.69 26.06 -6.68
CA ASP A 301 11.37 25.05 -5.66
C ASP A 301 12.57 24.77 -4.75
N TRP A 302 13.80 24.78 -5.29
CA TRP A 302 15.01 24.63 -4.48
C TRP A 302 15.20 25.81 -3.51
N LYS A 303 15.01 27.04 -3.99
CA LYS A 303 15.09 28.24 -3.15
C LYS A 303 14.02 28.23 -2.06
N GLU A 304 12.78 27.88 -2.39
CA GLU A 304 11.70 27.76 -1.43
C GLU A 304 12.00 26.68 -0.38
N TYR A 305 12.53 25.54 -0.83
CA TYR A 305 12.95 24.45 0.06
C TYR A 305 14.03 24.90 1.06
N LEU A 306 15.04 25.63 0.61
CA LEU A 306 16.06 26.20 1.50
C LEU A 306 15.44 27.18 2.52
N ASN A 307 14.48 28.00 2.10
CA ASN A 307 13.75 28.90 2.97
C ASN A 307 12.95 28.14 4.05
N LEU A 308 12.36 26.99 3.73
CA LEU A 308 11.71 26.12 4.71
C LEU A 308 12.70 25.50 5.70
N LEU A 309 13.94 25.19 5.29
CA LEU A 309 14.99 24.72 6.21
C LEU A 309 15.37 25.79 7.25
N ILE A 310 15.37 27.06 6.87
CA ILE A 310 15.62 28.20 7.78
C ILE A 310 14.48 28.31 8.81
N CYS A 311 13.24 28.15 8.35
CA CYS A 311 12.07 28.13 9.24
C CYS A 311 12.15 26.96 10.22
N GLU A 312 12.46 25.76 9.73
CA GLU A 312 12.61 24.55 10.54
C GLU A 312 13.70 24.72 11.63
N GLU A 313 14.86 25.29 11.29
CA GLU A 313 15.92 25.59 12.26
C GLU A 313 15.41 26.50 13.38
N SER A 314 14.71 27.57 12.99
CA SER A 314 14.17 28.56 13.91
C SER A 314 13.14 27.92 14.85
N HIS A 315 12.20 27.15 14.31
CA HIS A 315 11.20 26.46 15.13
C HIS A 315 11.80 25.42 16.04
N LEU A 316 12.79 24.63 15.60
CA LEU A 316 13.50 23.69 16.47
C LEU A 316 14.14 24.40 17.67
N LYS A 317 14.72 25.59 17.46
CA LYS A 317 15.27 26.41 18.53
C LYS A 317 14.17 26.89 19.50
N TYR A 318 13.07 27.43 18.98
CA TYR A 318 11.96 27.89 19.80
C TYR A 318 11.30 26.77 20.62
N MET A 319 11.16 25.58 20.02
CA MET A 319 10.67 24.37 20.70
C MET A 319 11.57 23.98 21.87
N GLU A 320 12.89 23.94 21.65
CA GLU A 320 13.86 23.66 22.70
C GLU A 320 13.80 24.69 23.83
N ASP A 321 13.83 25.99 23.49
CA ASP A 321 13.78 27.07 24.47
C ASP A 321 12.49 27.02 25.32
N TYR A 322 11.35 26.79 24.68
CA TYR A 322 10.05 26.65 25.34
C TYR A 322 10.00 25.45 26.28
N HIS A 323 10.35 24.25 25.81
CA HIS A 323 10.26 23.03 26.61
C HIS A 323 11.30 23.01 27.73
N GLN A 324 12.52 23.50 27.46
CA GLN A 324 13.55 23.61 28.48
C GLN A 324 13.14 24.60 29.57
N PHE A 325 12.55 25.75 29.21
CA PHE A 325 12.00 26.69 30.20
C PHE A 325 10.94 26.05 31.10
N HIS A 326 9.95 25.38 30.51
CA HIS A 326 8.87 24.75 31.29
C HIS A 326 9.38 23.63 32.21
N LYS A 327 10.38 22.86 31.75
CA LYS A 327 11.06 21.86 32.57
C LYS A 327 11.77 22.51 33.75
N ASP A 328 12.60 23.52 33.49
CA ASP A 328 13.36 24.21 34.55
C ASP A 328 12.43 24.90 35.55
N MET A 329 11.30 25.45 35.08
CA MET A 329 10.26 26.04 35.94
C MET A 329 9.62 25.01 36.86
N LYS A 330 9.30 23.82 36.34
CA LYS A 330 8.74 22.73 37.14
C LYS A 330 9.74 22.23 38.19
N ASP A 331 10.99 21.99 37.79
CA ASP A 331 12.05 21.57 38.70
C ASP A 331 12.26 22.60 39.82
N ALA A 332 12.15 23.90 39.50
CA ALA A 332 12.23 24.97 40.48
C ALA A 332 11.03 25.03 41.43
N GLN A 333 9.81 24.86 40.92
CA GLN A 333 8.60 24.80 41.73
C GLN A 333 8.62 23.59 42.68
N ASP A 334 9.02 22.42 42.19
CA ASP A 334 9.10 21.19 42.99
C ASP A 334 10.13 21.34 44.13
N LEU A 335 11.29 21.97 43.84
CA LEU A 335 12.28 22.27 44.86
C LEU A 335 11.74 23.23 45.93
N LEU A 336 11.10 24.33 45.53
CA LEU A 336 10.53 25.30 46.47
C LEU A 336 9.39 24.70 47.29
N HIS A 337 8.53 23.88 46.68
CA HIS A 337 7.46 23.16 47.37
C HIS A 337 8.04 22.17 48.40
N LYS A 338 9.11 21.46 48.05
CA LYS A 338 9.81 20.58 49.00
C LYS A 338 10.37 21.36 50.19
N VAL A 339 11.00 22.52 49.95
CA VAL A 339 11.48 23.39 51.02
C VAL A 339 10.32 23.92 51.86
N ASP A 340 9.21 24.36 51.26
CA ASP A 340 8.03 24.82 51.99
C ASP A 340 7.43 23.71 52.88
N SER A 341 7.32 22.50 52.33
CA SER A 341 6.86 21.32 53.07
C SER A 341 7.79 20.99 54.23
N ASP A 342 9.10 21.04 54.01
CA ASP A 342 10.10 20.84 55.07
C ASP A 342 9.97 21.92 56.16
N LEU A 343 9.78 23.19 55.79
CA LEU A 343 9.51 24.31 56.72
C LEU A 343 8.26 24.07 57.58
N ASN A 344 7.20 23.49 57.02
CA ASN A 344 5.98 23.13 57.75
C ASN A 344 6.18 21.94 58.70
N GLN A 345 6.80 20.86 58.22
CA GLN A 345 6.84 19.58 58.91
C GLN A 345 8.00 19.48 59.91
N LYS A 346 9.18 19.99 59.54
CA LYS A 346 10.43 19.74 60.27
C LYS A 346 10.79 20.85 61.25
N TYR A 347 10.38 22.10 61.02
CA TYR A 347 10.88 23.25 61.78
C TYR A 347 9.90 23.81 62.80
N ASN A 348 8.85 23.06 63.16
CA ASN A 348 8.00 23.41 64.30
C ASN A 348 8.83 23.43 65.60
N PRO A 349 8.85 24.52 66.38
CA PRO A 349 9.56 24.60 67.66
C PRO A 349 8.94 23.76 68.79
N ASP A 350 7.68 23.34 68.65
CA ASP A 350 6.97 22.61 69.69
C ASP A 350 7.59 21.23 69.93
N PHE A 351 7.62 20.82 71.21
CA PHE A 351 8.04 19.48 71.66
C PHE A 351 9.50 19.08 71.37
N LYS A 352 10.38 20.06 71.11
CA LYS A 352 11.81 19.81 70.88
C LYS A 352 12.68 20.20 72.06
N ASP A 353 13.75 19.43 72.28
CA ASP A 353 14.76 19.74 73.28
C ASP A 353 15.79 20.77 72.77
N GLN A 354 16.61 21.31 73.68
CA GLN A 354 17.58 22.36 73.37
C GLN A 354 18.55 21.95 72.26
N TYR A 355 19.07 20.72 72.28
CA TYR A 355 20.06 20.24 71.31
C TYR A 355 19.44 20.03 69.92
N GLN A 356 18.20 19.52 69.87
CA GLN A 356 17.45 19.39 68.63
C GLN A 356 17.18 20.75 67.99
N ILE A 357 16.83 21.76 68.79
CA ILE A 357 16.62 23.12 68.27
C ILE A 357 17.94 23.72 67.77
N GLU A 358 19.08 23.54 68.46
CA GLU A 358 20.39 24.00 67.99
C GLU A 358 20.79 23.37 66.65
N LEU A 359 20.54 22.06 66.48
CA LEU A 359 20.80 21.37 65.22
C LEU A 359 19.93 21.93 64.09
N LEU A 360 18.62 22.07 64.33
CA LEU A 360 17.68 22.61 63.35
C LEU A 360 18.00 24.06 62.97
N LEU A 361 18.50 24.87 63.92
CA LEU A 361 18.96 26.23 63.62
C LEU A 361 20.16 26.25 62.69
N ARG A 362 21.12 25.30 62.84
CA ARG A 362 22.25 25.17 61.91
C ARG A 362 21.79 24.69 60.54
N GLU A 363 20.92 23.68 60.49
CA GLU A 363 20.36 23.19 59.22
C GLU A 363 19.58 24.27 58.47
N LEU A 364 18.77 25.06 59.20
CA LEU A 364 18.01 26.16 58.62
C LEU A 364 18.92 27.30 58.13
N ASP A 365 20.03 27.57 58.82
CA ASP A 365 21.05 28.53 58.37
C ASP A 365 21.68 28.11 57.04
N ASP A 366 21.98 26.83 56.88
CA ASP A 366 22.50 26.27 55.62
C ASP A 366 21.44 26.28 54.51
N GLN A 367 20.17 26.03 54.84
CA GLN A 367 19.05 26.16 53.89
C GLN A 367 18.82 27.60 53.44
N GLU A 368 18.90 28.59 54.34
CA GLU A 368 18.77 30.02 54.00
C GLU A 368 19.90 30.45 53.05
N LYS A 369 21.16 30.05 53.32
CA LYS A 369 22.29 30.29 52.40
C LYS A 369 22.09 29.63 51.03
N ALA A 370 21.48 28.44 51.00
CA ALA A 370 21.15 27.77 49.75
C ALA A 370 20.06 28.52 48.96
N LEU A 371 19.02 29.02 49.65
CA LEU A 371 17.97 29.85 49.05
C LEU A 371 18.50 31.19 48.53
N ASP A 372 19.48 31.80 49.20
CA ASP A 372 20.13 33.02 48.71
C ASP A 372 20.86 32.77 47.39
N LYS A 373 21.59 31.65 47.28
CA LYS A 373 22.23 31.24 46.01
C LYS A 373 21.19 30.93 44.93
N TYR A 374 20.06 30.35 45.32
CA TYR A 374 18.97 29.98 44.41
C TYR A 374 18.22 31.19 43.84
N GLU A 375 18.34 32.37 44.46
CA GLU A 375 17.74 33.62 43.95
C GLU A 375 18.17 33.91 42.50
N HIS A 376 19.42 33.61 42.16
CA HIS A 376 19.95 33.80 40.81
C HIS A 376 19.25 32.89 39.78
N VAL A 377 18.87 31.67 40.16
CA VAL A 377 18.15 30.73 39.29
C VAL A 377 16.74 31.27 39.03
N VAL A 378 16.03 31.69 40.08
CA VAL A 378 14.68 32.27 39.97
C VAL A 378 14.69 33.52 39.10
N ARG A 379 15.64 34.45 39.34
CA ARG A 379 15.78 35.66 38.51
C ARG A 379 16.14 35.32 37.06
N GLY A 380 16.96 34.29 36.83
CA GLY A 380 17.31 33.80 35.50
C GLY A 380 16.10 33.27 34.75
N LEU A 381 15.25 32.48 35.42
CA LEU A 381 13.99 31.98 34.87
C LEU A 381 13.00 33.12 34.59
N GLN A 382 12.89 34.11 35.48
CA GLN A 382 12.05 35.29 35.23
C GLN A 382 12.47 36.07 33.99
N LYS A 383 13.78 36.23 33.75
CA LYS A 383 14.28 36.85 32.52
C LYS A 383 14.01 35.99 31.28
N ARG A 384 14.22 34.68 31.37
CA ARG A 384 13.93 33.74 30.27
C ARG A 384 12.45 33.71 29.90
N GLY A 385 11.55 33.77 30.89
CA GLY A 385 10.11 33.84 30.68
C GLY A 385 9.67 35.00 29.77
N GLN A 386 10.44 36.10 29.72
CA GLN A 386 10.17 37.23 28.82
C GLN A 386 10.47 36.94 27.34
N GLN A 387 11.28 35.91 27.07
CA GLN A 387 11.76 35.55 25.73
C GLN A 387 11.09 34.27 25.20
N VAL A 388 10.25 33.62 25.98
CA VAL A 388 9.54 32.40 25.57
C VAL A 388 8.45 32.77 24.56
N VAL A 389 8.43 32.06 23.42
CA VAL A 389 7.39 32.22 22.41
C VAL A 389 6.12 31.44 22.78
N PRO A 390 4.92 31.96 22.48
CA PRO A 390 3.66 31.29 22.82
C PRO A 390 3.32 30.19 21.81
N LEU A 391 3.96 29.03 21.92
CA LEU A 391 3.71 27.88 21.01
C LEU A 391 2.26 27.41 21.02
N LYS A 392 1.53 27.69 22.12
CA LYS A 392 0.11 27.33 22.22
C LYS A 392 -0.78 28.00 21.17
N TYR A 393 -0.46 29.24 20.82
CA TYR A 393 -1.21 30.00 19.83
C TYR A 393 -0.96 29.55 18.39
N ARG A 394 -0.11 28.53 18.17
CA ARG A 394 -0.03 27.87 16.86
C ARG A 394 -1.19 26.92 16.60
N ARG A 395 -1.83 26.39 17.65
CA ARG A 395 -3.00 25.48 17.55
C ARG A 395 -4.31 26.13 18.00
N GLU A 396 -4.25 27.05 18.97
CA GLU A 396 -5.42 27.73 19.54
C GLU A 396 -5.54 29.12 18.95
N THR A 397 -6.67 29.44 18.31
CA THR A 397 -6.92 30.78 17.78
C THR A 397 -7.05 31.77 18.94
N PRO A 398 -6.17 32.78 19.04
CA PRO A 398 -6.27 33.78 20.10
C PRO A 398 -7.55 34.62 19.93
N LEU A 399 -8.21 34.96 21.04
CA LEU A 399 -9.43 35.79 21.04
C LEU A 399 -9.19 37.22 20.52
N LYS A 400 -7.95 37.69 20.54
CA LYS A 400 -7.52 38.98 20.02
C LYS A 400 -6.51 38.73 18.89
N PRO A 401 -6.57 39.48 17.78
CA PRO A 401 -5.56 39.38 16.73
C PRO A 401 -4.16 39.61 17.30
N ILE A 402 -3.22 38.73 16.97
CA ILE A 402 -1.84 38.80 17.44
C ILE A 402 -0.89 39.07 16.26
N PRO A 403 0.21 39.79 16.49
CA PRO A 403 1.24 39.94 15.47
C PRO A 403 1.98 38.61 15.27
N VAL A 404 2.40 38.35 14.04
CA VAL A 404 3.30 37.26 13.65
C VAL A 404 4.42 37.83 12.80
N GLU A 405 5.61 37.24 12.89
CA GLU A 405 6.80 37.67 12.14
C GLU A 405 7.19 36.58 11.12
N VAL A 406 7.58 37.02 9.91
CA VAL A 406 7.98 36.13 8.82
C VAL A 406 9.43 35.67 8.99
N LEU A 407 9.66 34.37 8.95
CA LEU A 407 10.97 33.73 9.10
C LEU A 407 11.77 33.61 7.79
N CYS A 408 11.09 33.54 6.64
CA CYS A 408 11.72 33.38 5.33
C CYS A 408 10.94 34.10 4.22
N ASP A 409 11.59 34.34 3.08
CA ASP A 409 10.89 34.81 1.89
C ASP A 409 10.05 33.67 1.29
N PHE A 410 8.78 33.91 0.99
CA PHE A 410 7.91 32.89 0.41
C PHE A 410 6.96 33.53 -0.61
N GLU A 411 6.88 32.95 -1.79
CA GLU A 411 6.05 33.44 -2.89
C GLU A 411 4.81 32.56 -3.01
N GLY A 412 3.65 33.11 -2.65
CA GLY A 412 2.36 32.41 -2.79
C GLY A 412 1.46 33.08 -3.81
N ASP A 413 0.32 32.44 -4.11
CA ASP A 413 -0.67 32.92 -5.08
C ASP A 413 -1.18 34.35 -4.82
N GLN A 414 -1.12 34.81 -3.56
CA GLN A 414 -1.62 36.11 -3.11
C GLN A 414 -0.50 37.16 -2.92
N GLY A 415 0.75 36.82 -3.25
CA GLY A 415 1.89 37.72 -3.23
C GLY A 415 3.10 37.18 -2.45
N LEU A 416 4.21 37.92 -2.53
CA LEU A 416 5.46 37.63 -1.83
C LEU A 416 5.37 38.09 -0.36
N ILE A 417 5.65 37.19 0.58
CA ILE A 417 5.97 37.55 1.96
C ILE A 417 7.48 37.61 2.13
N SER A 418 7.96 38.66 2.80
CA SER A 418 9.40 38.90 2.98
C SER A 418 9.82 38.71 4.44
N ARG A 419 10.99 38.10 4.62
CA ARG A 419 11.59 37.84 5.93
C ARG A 419 11.69 39.11 6.78
N GLY A 420 11.32 39.00 8.05
CA GLY A 420 11.38 40.08 9.04
C GLY A 420 10.20 41.06 9.01
N TYR A 421 9.25 40.91 8.09
CA TYR A 421 8.01 41.69 8.11
C TYR A 421 7.01 41.09 9.10
N SER A 422 6.17 41.95 9.68
CA SER A 422 5.11 41.55 10.62
C SER A 422 3.73 41.62 9.99
N TYR A 423 2.91 40.63 10.31
CA TYR A 423 1.52 40.50 9.86
C TYR A 423 0.60 40.25 11.06
N THR A 424 -0.70 40.42 10.87
CA THR A 424 -1.69 40.14 11.91
C THR A 424 -2.38 38.81 11.64
N LEU A 425 -2.34 37.89 12.61
CA LEU A 425 -3.00 36.58 12.53
C LEU A 425 -4.51 36.69 12.75
N GLN A 426 -5.28 36.23 11.77
CA GLN A 426 -6.75 36.18 11.82
C GLN A 426 -7.26 34.76 12.13
N SER A 427 -6.70 33.74 11.48
CA SER A 427 -7.06 32.34 11.68
C SER A 427 -5.84 31.43 11.52
N ASN A 428 -5.75 30.39 12.35
CA ASN A 428 -4.64 29.43 12.41
C ASN A 428 -5.10 27.97 12.21
N ASN A 429 -6.03 27.72 11.31
CA ASN A 429 -6.64 26.41 11.09
C ASN A 429 -5.83 25.54 10.11
N GLY A 430 -4.79 24.89 10.60
CA GLY A 430 -4.04 23.85 9.86
C GLY A 430 -2.69 24.33 9.33
N GLU A 431 -2.34 23.87 8.13
CA GLU A 431 -1.01 24.04 7.51
C GLU A 431 -0.76 25.47 6.99
N SER A 432 -1.83 26.25 6.77
CA SER A 432 -1.78 27.63 6.28
C SER A 432 -2.57 28.56 7.20
N TRP A 433 -2.09 29.78 7.35
CA TRP A 433 -2.67 30.81 8.21
C TRP A 433 -3.24 31.96 7.38
N ASP A 434 -4.37 32.48 7.84
CA ASP A 434 -4.99 33.68 7.27
C ASP A 434 -4.47 34.91 8.02
N LEU A 435 -3.90 35.82 7.25
CA LEU A 435 -3.12 36.95 7.73
C LEU A 435 -3.62 38.25 7.12
N THR A 436 -3.29 39.36 7.76
CA THR A 436 -3.53 40.71 7.24
C THR A 436 -2.26 41.53 7.31
N ASP A 437 -1.90 42.17 6.20
CA ASP A 437 -0.77 43.08 6.13
C ASP A 437 -1.06 44.42 6.84
N SER A 438 -0.05 45.29 6.91
CA SER A 438 -0.19 46.62 7.50
C SER A 438 -1.15 47.55 6.74
N ALA A 439 -1.48 47.24 5.48
CA ALA A 439 -2.40 47.98 4.63
C ALA A 439 -3.84 47.45 4.69
N GLY A 440 -4.09 46.34 5.41
CA GLY A 440 -5.41 45.72 5.53
C GLY A 440 -5.72 44.67 4.46
N ASN A 441 -4.76 44.32 3.60
CA ASN A 441 -4.93 43.26 2.60
C ASN A 441 -4.82 41.90 3.27
N LYS A 442 -5.71 40.99 2.88
CA LYS A 442 -5.71 39.60 3.35
C LYS A 442 -4.77 38.76 2.51
N LEU A 443 -4.00 37.91 3.17
CA LEU A 443 -3.16 36.92 2.53
C LEU A 443 -3.22 35.59 3.28
N THR A 444 -3.04 34.50 2.56
CA THR A 444 -2.92 33.15 3.11
C THR A 444 -1.53 32.61 2.80
N ALA A 445 -0.82 32.12 3.82
CA ALA A 445 0.54 31.59 3.65
C ALA A 445 0.82 30.44 4.63
N PRO A 446 1.80 29.57 4.35
CA PRO A 446 2.10 28.42 5.20
C PRO A 446 2.48 28.83 6.62
N ALA A 447 1.89 28.15 7.61
CA ALA A 447 2.10 28.42 9.04
C ALA A 447 3.57 28.32 9.46
N VAL A 448 4.34 27.44 8.80
CA VAL A 448 5.77 27.23 9.06
C VAL A 448 6.60 28.48 8.78
N CYS A 449 6.16 29.36 7.89
CA CYS A 449 6.88 30.60 7.56
C CYS A 449 6.77 31.69 8.63
N PHE A 450 5.96 31.47 9.69
CA PHE A 450 5.66 32.49 10.69
C PHE A 450 6.04 32.03 12.10
N VAL A 451 6.56 32.96 12.89
CA VAL A 451 6.69 32.83 14.34
C VAL A 451 5.76 33.81 15.04
N ILE A 452 5.18 33.39 16.17
CA ILE A 452 4.50 34.30 17.07
C ILE A 452 5.59 34.85 18.01
N PRO A 453 5.89 36.16 17.96
CA PRO A 453 6.99 36.73 18.72
C PRO A 453 6.73 36.57 20.23
N PRO A 454 7.80 36.53 21.05
CA PRO A 454 7.64 36.60 22.49
C PRO A 454 6.94 37.93 22.89
N THR A 455 6.22 37.99 24.00
CA THR A 455 6.29 37.06 25.14
C THR A 455 5.02 36.22 25.34
N ASP A 456 5.20 34.94 25.69
CA ASP A 456 4.11 34.06 26.15
C ASP A 456 3.50 34.54 27.49
N PRO A 457 2.20 34.90 27.51
CA PRO A 457 1.53 35.34 28.74
C PRO A 457 1.53 34.29 29.85
N GLU A 458 1.46 32.99 29.51
CA GLU A 458 1.45 31.92 30.51
C GLU A 458 2.84 31.72 31.13
N ALA A 459 3.90 31.71 30.31
CA ALA A 459 5.28 31.66 30.80
C ALA A 459 5.60 32.84 31.75
N LEU A 460 5.12 34.05 31.45
CA LEU A 460 5.27 35.21 32.34
C LEU A 460 4.56 35.02 33.67
N ALA A 461 3.28 34.59 33.64
CA ALA A 461 2.52 34.37 34.86
C ALA A 461 3.16 33.27 35.74
N LEU A 462 3.69 32.22 35.12
CA LEU A 462 4.41 31.15 35.80
C LEU A 462 5.71 31.66 36.44
N ALA A 463 6.47 32.50 35.73
CA ALA A 463 7.68 33.14 36.23
C ALA A 463 7.41 34.09 37.41
N ASP A 464 6.36 34.89 37.36
CA ASP A 464 5.96 35.79 38.46
C ASP A 464 5.45 35.01 39.69
N SER A 465 4.72 33.92 39.45
CA SER A 465 4.29 32.99 40.49
C SER A 465 5.49 32.36 41.19
N LEU A 466 6.49 31.87 40.45
CA LEU A 466 7.73 31.31 41.03
C LEU A 466 8.48 32.34 41.87
N GLY A 467 8.63 33.58 41.37
CA GLY A 467 9.24 34.67 42.14
C GLY A 467 8.49 34.98 43.45
N SER A 468 7.16 34.89 43.43
CA SER A 468 6.33 35.08 44.62
C SER A 468 6.41 33.90 45.59
N GLN A 469 6.42 32.67 45.10
CA GLN A 469 6.64 31.46 45.90
C GLN A 469 8.01 31.49 46.58
N TYR A 470 9.07 31.85 45.85
CA TYR A 470 10.41 32.00 46.41
C TYR A 470 10.45 33.01 47.57
N ARG A 471 9.85 34.19 47.39
CA ARG A 471 9.76 35.22 48.45
C ARG A 471 8.98 34.71 49.66
N SER A 472 7.89 33.98 49.44
CA SER A 472 7.08 33.39 50.51
C SER A 472 7.88 32.36 51.32
N VAL A 473 8.55 31.42 50.64
CA VAL A 473 9.40 30.39 51.27
C VAL A 473 10.54 31.04 52.06
N ARG A 474 11.21 32.06 51.50
CA ARG A 474 12.28 32.79 52.20
C ARG A 474 11.76 33.50 53.45
N GLN A 475 10.61 34.17 53.37
CA GLN A 475 10.00 34.81 54.52
C GLN A 475 9.60 33.79 55.60
N LYS A 476 9.10 32.64 55.19
CA LYS A 476 8.72 31.55 56.08
C LYS A 476 9.92 30.91 56.77
N ALA A 477 11.03 30.70 56.05
CA ALA A 477 12.29 30.25 56.65
C ALA A 477 12.75 31.19 57.76
N ALA A 478 12.76 32.50 57.51
CA ALA A 478 13.13 33.50 58.50
C ALA A 478 12.19 33.51 59.72
N ARG A 479 10.88 33.30 59.52
CA ARG A 479 9.90 33.16 60.61
C ARG A 479 10.13 31.90 61.43
N SER A 480 10.33 30.74 60.79
CA SER A 480 10.63 29.48 61.47
C SER A 480 11.94 29.58 62.27
N ARG A 481 12.95 30.26 61.72
CA ARG A 481 14.20 30.55 62.43
C ARG A 481 13.97 31.36 63.69
N SER A 482 13.22 32.46 63.56
CA SER A 482 12.91 33.34 64.69
C SER A 482 12.13 32.60 65.79
N ALA A 483 11.18 31.74 65.40
CA ALA A 483 10.40 30.92 66.34
C ALA A 483 11.27 29.87 67.06
N LEU A 484 12.17 29.20 66.34
CA LEU A 484 13.14 28.26 66.93
C LEU A 484 14.12 28.96 67.86
N GLN A 485 14.63 30.14 67.50
CA GLN A 485 15.51 30.94 68.36
C GLN A 485 14.81 31.39 69.64
N GLN A 486 13.56 31.85 69.54
CA GLN A 486 12.77 32.23 70.71
C GLN A 486 12.56 31.04 71.65
N ARG A 487 12.23 29.85 71.10
CA ARG A 487 12.06 28.64 71.90
C ARG A 487 13.38 28.15 72.52
N HIS A 488 14.50 28.27 71.79
CA HIS A 488 15.83 27.94 72.31
C HIS A 488 16.18 28.78 73.53
N GLU A 489 15.95 30.10 73.49
CA GLU A 489 16.20 30.98 74.63
C GLU A 489 15.26 30.69 75.81
N VAL A 490 13.99 30.33 75.56
CA VAL A 490 13.07 29.87 76.61
C VAL A 490 13.56 28.58 77.27
N LEU A 491 13.95 27.57 76.48
CA LEU A 491 14.46 26.29 77.02
C LEU A 491 15.80 26.44 77.75
N LYS A 492 16.60 27.44 77.37
CA LYS A 492 17.85 27.80 78.05
C LYS A 492 17.60 28.55 79.37
N ALA A 493 16.44 29.19 79.51
CA ALA A 493 15.99 29.88 80.73
C ALA A 493 15.11 29.01 81.65
N GLU A 494 14.49 27.95 81.12
CA GLU A 494 13.78 26.93 81.90
C GLU A 494 14.80 26.05 82.64
N ASN A 495 14.86 26.16 83.98
CA ASN A 495 15.43 25.09 84.81
C ASN A 495 14.69 23.77 84.52
N PRO A 496 15.35 22.60 84.56
CA PRO A 496 14.74 21.33 84.21
C PRO A 496 13.48 21.12 85.06
N GLY A 497 12.31 21.16 84.42
CA GLY A 497 11.01 21.06 85.06
C GLY A 497 10.80 19.71 85.76
N ASP A 498 9.73 19.66 86.57
CA ASP A 498 9.33 18.48 87.36
C ASP A 498 9.51 17.16 86.62
N ALA A 499 9.97 16.14 87.35
CA ALA A 499 10.31 14.82 86.80
C ALA A 499 9.20 14.19 85.92
N SER A 500 7.93 14.55 86.15
CA SER A 500 6.78 14.12 85.34
C SER A 500 6.78 14.67 83.90
N ASP A 501 7.23 15.90 83.69
CA ASP A 501 7.25 16.53 82.36
C ASP A 501 8.43 16.03 81.51
N LEU A 502 9.56 15.72 82.14
CA LEU A 502 10.68 15.01 81.52
C LEU A 502 10.26 13.61 81.05
N GLN A 503 9.49 12.90 81.87
CA GLN A 503 9.00 11.56 81.52
C GLN A 503 7.95 11.60 80.40
N GLY A 504 7.02 12.57 80.42
CA GLY A 504 6.06 12.78 79.32
C GLY A 504 6.73 13.13 77.98
N ARG A 505 7.79 13.95 77.99
CA ARG A 505 8.60 14.25 76.79
C ARG A 505 9.36 13.02 76.26
N HIS A 506 9.87 12.17 77.16
CA HIS A 506 10.53 10.92 76.75
C HIS A 506 9.57 9.95 76.04
N LEU A 507 8.34 9.82 76.55
CA LEU A 507 7.29 8.99 75.95
C LEU A 507 6.85 9.52 74.57
N LEU A 508 6.70 10.84 74.42
CA LEU A 508 6.44 11.47 73.11
C LEU A 508 7.56 11.18 72.10
N ALA A 509 8.82 11.28 72.51
CA ALA A 509 9.96 10.98 71.65
C ALA A 509 9.99 9.50 71.20
N GLY A 510 9.53 8.59 72.07
CA GLY A 510 9.32 7.17 71.73
C GLY A 510 8.28 6.97 70.63
N LEU A 511 7.11 7.59 70.76
CA LEU A 511 6.07 7.56 69.72
C LEU A 511 6.53 8.22 68.41
N ASP A 512 7.27 9.32 68.48
CA ASP A 512 7.82 9.98 67.30
C ASP A 512 8.86 9.11 66.58
N LYS A 513 9.63 8.31 67.31
CA LYS A 513 10.53 7.31 66.71
C LYS A 513 9.73 6.30 65.90
N VAL A 514 8.70 5.69 66.50
CA VAL A 514 7.81 4.74 65.81
C VAL A 514 7.17 5.39 64.58
N ALA A 515 6.66 6.62 64.71
CA ALA A 515 6.03 7.33 63.60
C ALA A 515 6.99 7.62 62.43
N ARG A 516 8.28 7.91 62.71
CA ARG A 516 9.34 8.07 61.69
C ARG A 516 9.69 6.75 61.01
N ASP A 517 9.74 5.66 61.77
CA ASP A 517 10.00 4.33 61.22
C ASP A 517 8.85 3.90 60.28
N LEU A 518 7.60 4.21 60.64
CA LEU A 518 6.44 4.02 59.76
C LEU A 518 6.50 4.89 58.50
N ASP A 519 6.87 6.18 58.61
CA ASP A 519 7.07 7.06 57.43
C ASP A 519 8.11 6.51 56.47
N ARG A 520 9.19 5.93 57.01
CA ARG A 520 10.26 5.34 56.21
C ARG A 520 9.74 4.17 55.39
N GLN A 521 8.89 3.32 55.98
CA GLN A 521 8.28 2.22 55.25
C GLN A 521 7.25 2.69 54.21
N GLU A 522 6.42 3.69 54.52
CA GLU A 522 5.48 4.28 53.55
C GLU A 522 6.20 4.85 52.33
N LYS A 523 7.31 5.56 52.55
CA LYS A 523 8.20 6.05 51.48
C LYS A 523 8.84 4.92 50.68
N ALA A 524 9.23 3.83 51.33
CA ALA A 524 9.77 2.67 50.64
C ALA A 524 8.73 2.01 49.71
N ILE A 525 7.47 1.86 50.16
CA ILE A 525 6.38 1.31 49.34
C ILE A 525 6.13 2.20 48.12
N THR A 526 5.99 3.51 48.31
CA THR A 526 5.74 4.45 47.20
C THR A 526 6.92 4.54 46.23
N ALA A 527 8.16 4.41 46.72
CA ALA A 527 9.35 4.33 45.87
C ALA A 527 9.39 3.07 44.98
N ILE A 528 8.77 1.96 45.42
CA ILE A 528 8.64 0.73 44.61
C ILE A 528 7.51 0.86 43.58
N LEU A 529 6.40 1.52 43.94
CA LEU A 529 5.19 1.58 43.10
C LEU A 529 5.26 2.61 41.96
N ARG A 530 5.89 3.77 42.19
CA ARG A 530 5.83 4.92 41.27
C ARG A 530 6.70 4.81 40.01
N PRO A 531 7.89 4.20 40.06
CA PRO A 531 8.67 3.99 38.85
C PRO A 531 7.98 2.98 37.91
N PRO A 532 7.97 3.19 36.58
CA PRO A 532 7.51 2.17 35.64
C PRO A 532 8.41 0.93 35.67
N LEU A 533 7.89 -0.21 35.24
CA LEU A 533 8.67 -1.44 35.07
C LEU A 533 9.75 -1.27 33.99
N GLU A 534 10.90 -1.89 34.23
CA GLU A 534 11.99 -2.00 33.25
C GLU A 534 11.57 -2.90 32.09
N GLN A 535 11.30 -2.32 30.91
CA GLN A 535 10.69 -3.06 29.80
C GLN A 535 11.47 -4.29 29.34
N GLY A 536 12.81 -4.22 29.31
CA GLY A 536 13.65 -5.34 28.87
C GLY A 536 13.65 -6.54 29.84
N ARG A 537 13.14 -6.38 31.07
CA ARG A 537 13.10 -7.43 32.09
C ARG A 537 11.90 -7.30 33.04
N ALA A 538 10.73 -6.95 32.49
CA ALA A 538 9.55 -6.58 33.27
C ALA A 538 9.09 -7.68 34.25
N VAL A 539 9.20 -8.96 33.86
CA VAL A 539 8.88 -10.11 34.73
C VAL A 539 9.84 -10.21 35.91
N GLN A 540 11.14 -10.02 35.67
CA GLN A 540 12.18 -10.07 36.70
C GLN A 540 12.07 -8.86 37.63
N ASP A 541 11.96 -7.64 37.10
CA ASP A 541 11.76 -6.41 37.87
C ASP A 541 10.52 -6.52 38.77
N SER A 542 9.38 -6.93 38.22
CA SER A 542 8.16 -7.13 39.00
C SER A 542 8.32 -8.17 40.12
N ALA A 543 9.09 -9.24 39.89
CA ALA A 543 9.37 -10.25 40.92
C ALA A 543 10.33 -9.73 42.01
N GLU A 544 11.32 -8.91 41.63
CA GLU A 544 12.22 -8.22 42.57
C GLU A 544 11.42 -7.24 43.45
N ARG A 545 10.51 -6.45 42.88
CA ARG A 545 9.61 -5.56 43.63
C ARG A 545 8.69 -6.31 44.59
N ALA A 546 8.17 -7.48 44.21
CA ALA A 546 7.39 -8.33 45.12
C ALA A 546 8.21 -8.78 46.33
N LYS A 547 9.48 -9.13 46.10
CA LYS A 547 10.43 -9.47 47.18
C LYS A 547 10.71 -8.27 48.07
N ASP A 548 10.87 -7.07 47.51
CA ASP A 548 11.11 -5.85 48.29
C ASP A 548 9.90 -5.49 49.17
N LEU A 549 8.67 -5.61 48.65
CA LEU A 549 7.46 -5.44 49.46
C LEU A 549 7.38 -6.48 50.59
N LYS A 550 7.83 -7.71 50.36
CA LYS A 550 7.93 -8.74 51.40
C LYS A 550 8.97 -8.39 52.47
N ASN A 551 10.06 -7.72 52.10
CA ASN A 551 11.03 -7.21 53.07
C ASN A 551 10.40 -6.12 53.95
N ILE A 552 9.56 -5.25 53.37
CA ILE A 552 8.81 -4.23 54.12
C ILE A 552 7.82 -4.88 55.10
N THR A 553 7.15 -5.98 54.73
CA THR A 553 6.34 -6.76 55.68
C THR A 553 7.15 -7.23 56.89
N ASN A 554 8.38 -7.69 56.67
CA ASN A 554 9.24 -8.14 57.76
C ASN A 554 9.68 -6.97 58.66
N GLU A 555 9.96 -5.80 58.10
CA GLU A 555 10.27 -4.60 58.88
C GLU A 555 9.07 -4.10 59.68
N LEU A 556 7.85 -4.14 59.12
CA LEU A 556 6.63 -3.80 59.88
C LEU A 556 6.41 -4.74 61.07
N ARG A 557 6.65 -6.05 60.90
CA ARG A 557 6.61 -7.02 62.00
C ARG A 557 7.64 -6.74 63.10
N ARG A 558 8.75 -6.07 62.78
CA ARG A 558 9.76 -5.63 63.76
C ARG A 558 9.36 -4.34 64.47
N ILE A 559 8.65 -3.44 63.78
CA ILE A 559 8.16 -2.17 64.35
C ILE A 559 6.94 -2.39 65.26
N GLU A 560 6.11 -3.39 64.95
CA GLU A 560 4.86 -3.67 65.67
C GLU A 560 5.02 -3.83 67.20
N PRO A 561 5.98 -4.63 67.72
CA PRO A 561 6.22 -4.72 69.17
C PRO A 561 6.66 -3.39 69.80
N GLU A 562 7.52 -2.62 69.11
CA GLU A 562 7.96 -1.30 69.60
C GLU A 562 6.78 -0.33 69.68
N LYS A 563 5.92 -0.34 68.65
CA LYS A 563 4.68 0.44 68.61
C LYS A 563 3.75 0.06 69.76
N VAL A 564 3.48 -1.23 69.98
CA VAL A 564 2.58 -1.72 71.05
C VAL A 564 3.11 -1.34 72.43
N ARG A 565 4.41 -1.53 72.67
CA ARG A 565 5.05 -1.14 73.93
C ARG A 565 4.96 0.36 74.16
N SER A 566 5.34 1.16 73.16
CA SER A 566 5.36 2.63 73.30
C SER A 566 3.96 3.20 73.49
N THR A 567 2.92 2.64 72.85
CA THR A 567 1.53 3.06 73.09
C THR A 567 1.04 2.68 74.48
N ALA A 568 1.37 1.48 74.97
CA ALA A 568 0.98 1.03 76.31
C ALA A 568 1.61 1.89 77.42
N GLU A 569 2.92 2.18 77.31
CA GLU A 569 3.63 3.05 78.26
C GLU A 569 3.03 4.48 78.29
N CYS A 570 2.60 4.99 77.14
CA CYS A 570 1.92 6.30 77.05
C CYS A 570 0.52 6.26 77.68
N GLU A 571 -0.24 5.20 77.45
CA GLU A 571 -1.58 5.02 78.02
C GLU A 571 -1.53 4.86 79.55
N GLU A 572 -0.57 4.10 80.08
CA GLU A 572 -0.34 3.97 81.52
C GLU A 572 0.02 5.32 82.17
N PHE A 573 0.90 6.11 81.54
CA PHE A 573 1.25 7.44 82.03
C PHE A 573 0.05 8.40 82.02
N VAL A 574 -0.75 8.37 80.95
CA VAL A 574 -1.98 9.16 80.81
C VAL A 574 -3.01 8.80 81.87
N GLN A 575 -3.11 7.52 82.26
CA GLN A 575 -3.97 7.06 83.35
C GLN A 575 -3.46 7.46 84.73
N ALA A 576 -2.13 7.40 84.94
CA ALA A 576 -1.51 7.73 86.22
C ALA A 576 -1.52 9.24 86.52
N LEU A 577 -1.41 10.10 85.50
CA LEU A 577 -1.30 11.56 85.65
C LEU A 577 -2.21 12.32 84.66
N PRO A 578 -3.56 12.25 84.83
CA PRO A 578 -4.51 12.88 83.91
C PRO A 578 -4.46 14.42 83.89
N GLY A 579 -3.84 15.05 84.89
CA GLY A 579 -3.70 16.50 85.01
C GLY A 579 -2.38 17.10 84.50
N SER A 580 -1.45 16.29 83.96
CA SER A 580 -0.20 16.82 83.35
C SER A 580 -0.48 17.55 82.05
N GLY A 581 0.28 18.61 81.77
CA GLY A 581 0.19 19.36 80.50
C GLY A 581 0.53 18.53 79.25
N THR A 582 1.22 17.39 79.40
CA THR A 582 1.63 16.50 78.30
C THR A 582 0.60 15.43 77.94
N THR A 583 -0.38 15.19 78.81
CA THR A 583 -1.41 14.15 78.67
C THR A 583 -2.29 14.26 77.42
N PRO A 584 -2.87 15.42 77.05
CA PRO A 584 -3.70 15.52 75.84
C PRO A 584 -2.90 15.27 74.55
N LEU A 585 -1.65 15.69 74.51
CA LEU A 585 -0.74 15.49 73.38
C LEU A 585 -0.38 14.01 73.19
N LEU A 586 -0.08 13.30 74.28
CA LEU A 586 0.19 11.87 74.26
C LEU A 586 -1.00 11.08 73.71
N LYS A 587 -2.24 11.41 74.13
CA LYS A 587 -3.46 10.77 73.60
C LYS A 587 -3.59 10.93 72.09
N THR A 588 -3.50 12.16 71.58
CA THR A 588 -3.54 12.41 70.13
C THR A 588 -2.43 11.68 69.40
N ARG A 589 -1.20 11.67 69.96
CA ARG A 589 -0.07 11.03 69.31
C ARG A 589 -0.17 9.50 69.27
N VAL A 590 -0.73 8.88 70.30
CA VAL A 590 -1.04 7.45 70.32
C VAL A 590 -2.09 7.12 69.24
N GLU A 591 -3.17 7.88 69.17
CA GLU A 591 -4.22 7.72 68.16
C GLU A 591 -3.67 7.87 66.72
N ASP A 592 -2.87 8.90 66.47
CA ASP A 592 -2.24 9.12 65.17
C ASP A 592 -1.28 7.99 64.78
N THR A 593 -0.48 7.50 65.73
CA THR A 593 0.47 6.40 65.50
C THR A 593 -0.26 5.09 65.19
N ASN A 594 -1.35 4.80 65.91
CA ASN A 594 -2.24 3.67 65.64
C ASN A 594 -2.84 3.75 64.23
N ARG A 595 -3.46 4.89 63.91
CA ARG A 595 -4.10 5.12 62.61
C ARG A 595 -3.11 5.03 61.45
N LYS A 596 -1.89 5.54 61.64
CA LYS A 596 -0.84 5.49 60.64
C LYS A 596 -0.35 4.06 60.38
N TYR A 597 -0.16 3.27 61.44
CA TYR A 597 0.20 1.86 61.31
C TYR A 597 -0.88 1.10 60.53
N GLU A 598 -2.15 1.25 60.90
CA GLU A 598 -3.27 0.60 60.19
C GLU A 598 -3.36 1.02 58.72
N ARG A 599 -3.20 2.33 58.44
CA ARG A 599 -3.19 2.84 57.06
C ARG A 599 -2.04 2.27 56.24
N LEU A 600 -0.86 2.14 56.84
CA LEU A 600 0.34 1.61 56.19
C LEU A 600 0.22 0.10 55.91
N VAL A 601 -0.36 -0.68 56.84
CA VAL A 601 -0.66 -2.10 56.62
C VAL A 601 -1.61 -2.25 55.42
N GLN A 602 -2.70 -1.48 55.37
CA GLN A 602 -3.63 -1.51 54.24
C GLN A 602 -2.99 -1.11 52.90
N LEU A 603 -2.10 -0.10 52.91
CA LEU A 603 -1.34 0.28 51.72
C LEU A 603 -0.44 -0.86 51.26
N LEU A 604 0.28 -1.50 52.18
CA LEU A 604 1.18 -2.60 51.87
C LEU A 604 0.43 -3.80 51.29
N ASP A 605 -0.72 -4.16 51.85
CA ASP A 605 -1.53 -5.28 51.37
C ASP A 605 -1.99 -5.05 49.92
N LEU A 606 -2.51 -3.85 49.60
CA LEU A 606 -2.91 -3.51 48.23
C LEU A 606 -1.72 -3.39 47.27
N ALA A 607 -0.59 -2.88 47.74
CA ALA A 607 0.64 -2.80 46.96
C ALA A 607 1.15 -4.20 46.57
N GLN A 608 1.13 -5.15 47.52
CA GLN A 608 1.50 -6.54 47.29
C GLN A 608 0.57 -7.21 46.29
N GLU A 609 -0.75 -7.07 46.48
CA GLU A 609 -1.74 -7.62 45.56
C GLU A 609 -1.53 -7.07 44.14
N LYS A 610 -1.33 -5.75 43.99
CA LYS A 610 -1.06 -5.14 42.68
C LYS A 610 0.20 -5.69 42.03
N VAL A 611 1.30 -5.78 42.77
CA VAL A 611 2.59 -6.25 42.21
C VAL A 611 2.51 -7.73 41.85
N ASP A 612 1.84 -8.56 42.65
CA ASP A 612 1.64 -9.99 42.36
C ASP A 612 0.75 -10.20 41.12
N VAL A 613 -0.32 -9.41 40.98
CA VAL A 613 -1.17 -9.42 39.78
C VAL A 613 -0.40 -8.95 38.55
N ALA A 614 0.35 -7.85 38.67
CA ALA A 614 1.20 -7.35 37.59
C ALA A 614 2.24 -8.40 37.18
N ASN A 615 2.86 -9.10 38.14
CA ASN A 615 3.82 -10.15 37.85
C ASN A 615 3.20 -11.31 37.07
N ARG A 616 1.98 -11.72 37.45
CA ARG A 616 1.22 -12.75 36.72
C ARG A 616 0.89 -12.30 35.30
N LEU A 617 0.45 -11.06 35.13
CA LEU A 617 0.17 -10.48 33.81
C LEU A 617 1.41 -10.49 32.92
N GLU A 618 2.53 -9.94 33.41
CA GLU A 618 3.79 -9.89 32.65
C GLU A 618 4.30 -11.30 32.30
N LYS A 619 4.17 -12.29 33.20
CA LYS A 619 4.49 -13.69 32.91
C LYS A 619 3.61 -14.27 31.81
N SER A 620 2.30 -14.06 31.89
CA SER A 620 1.36 -14.54 30.89
C SER A 620 1.57 -13.86 29.52
N LEU A 621 1.92 -12.58 29.50
CA LEU A 621 2.30 -11.85 28.29
C LEU A 621 3.59 -12.42 27.69
N GLN A 622 4.64 -12.59 28.49
CA GLN A 622 5.91 -13.18 28.04
C GLN A 622 5.68 -14.57 27.44
N GLN A 623 4.92 -15.43 28.14
CA GLN A 623 4.57 -16.76 27.66
C GLN A 623 3.79 -16.70 26.34
N GLY A 624 2.82 -15.79 26.22
CA GLY A 624 2.05 -15.58 25.00
C GLY A 624 2.94 -15.22 23.81
N TRP A 625 3.84 -14.25 23.98
CA TRP A 625 4.78 -13.83 22.94
C TRP A 625 5.76 -14.94 22.54
N GLU A 626 6.31 -15.67 23.51
CA GLU A 626 7.22 -16.79 23.25
C GLU A 626 6.52 -17.91 22.47
N VAL A 627 5.27 -18.23 22.81
CA VAL A 627 4.45 -19.21 22.09
C VAL A 627 4.16 -18.74 20.66
N LEU A 628 3.70 -17.50 20.46
CA LEU A 628 3.42 -16.98 19.11
C LEU A 628 4.67 -16.94 18.23
N ALA A 629 5.83 -16.58 18.79
CA ALA A 629 7.09 -16.56 18.06
C ALA A 629 7.47 -17.94 17.48
N THR A 630 7.06 -19.04 18.13
CA THR A 630 7.29 -20.39 17.58
C THR A 630 6.45 -20.65 16.32
N TYR A 631 5.18 -20.23 16.31
CA TYR A 631 4.29 -20.37 15.16
C TYR A 631 4.69 -19.42 14.01
N GLU A 632 5.10 -18.19 14.33
CA GLU A 632 5.66 -17.25 13.35
C GLU A 632 6.88 -17.84 12.65
N LYS A 633 7.80 -18.42 13.42
CA LYS A 633 8.99 -19.06 12.88
C LYS A 633 8.66 -20.27 11.99
N GLN A 634 7.60 -21.01 12.28
CA GLN A 634 7.13 -22.12 11.44
C GLN A 634 6.52 -21.59 10.13
N LEU A 635 5.56 -20.67 10.21
CA LEU A 635 4.86 -20.12 9.04
C LEU A 635 5.74 -19.29 8.09
N THR A 636 6.88 -18.78 8.57
CA THR A 636 7.87 -18.04 7.77
C THR A 636 8.89 -18.94 7.06
N GLN A 637 8.96 -20.23 7.39
CA GLN A 637 9.83 -21.17 6.69
C GLN A 637 9.19 -21.70 5.40
N ASP A 638 7.87 -21.61 5.28
CA ASP A 638 7.08 -22.18 4.19
C ASP A 638 6.74 -21.13 3.13
N ASP A 639 7.70 -20.81 2.26
CA ASP A 639 7.58 -19.72 1.28
C ASP A 639 6.86 -20.12 -0.01
N THR A 640 6.81 -21.41 -0.35
CA THR A 640 6.20 -21.92 -1.58
C THR A 640 5.45 -23.23 -1.33
N VAL A 641 4.57 -23.58 -2.26
CA VAL A 641 3.80 -24.83 -2.23
C VAL A 641 4.73 -26.05 -2.51
N PRO A 642 4.49 -27.24 -1.92
CA PRO A 642 5.21 -28.47 -2.28
C PRO A 642 4.95 -28.96 -3.72
N GLU A 643 5.91 -29.63 -4.36
CA GLU A 643 5.82 -30.05 -5.77
C GLU A 643 4.94 -31.30 -6.05
N SER A 644 4.63 -32.13 -5.05
CA SER A 644 3.92 -33.41 -5.26
C SER A 644 2.57 -33.44 -4.54
N GLY A 645 1.56 -34.10 -5.13
CA GLY A 645 0.20 -34.17 -4.57
C GLY A 645 0.14 -34.71 -3.13
N ARG A 646 0.93 -35.74 -2.79
CA ARG A 646 1.02 -36.26 -1.41
C ARG A 646 1.65 -35.24 -0.45
N ALA A 647 2.62 -34.47 -0.92
CA ALA A 647 3.25 -33.42 -0.11
C ALA A 647 2.31 -32.21 0.09
N LEU A 648 1.45 -31.89 -0.89
CA LEU A 648 0.37 -30.89 -0.73
C LEU A 648 -0.58 -31.28 0.41
N ASP A 649 -1.01 -32.54 0.43
CA ASP A 649 -1.90 -33.07 1.47
C ASP A 649 -1.25 -33.05 2.87
N SER A 650 0.00 -33.51 2.96
CA SER A 650 0.76 -33.47 4.22
C SER A 650 0.84 -32.04 4.74
N LYS A 651 1.21 -31.10 3.87
CA LYS A 651 1.36 -29.69 4.25
C LYS A 651 0.04 -29.04 4.65
N ARG A 652 -1.05 -29.37 3.94
CA ARG A 652 -2.41 -28.92 4.30
C ARG A 652 -2.79 -29.45 5.69
N GLN A 653 -2.49 -30.70 6.00
CA GLN A 653 -2.77 -31.28 7.30
C GLN A 653 -1.92 -30.64 8.41
N GLU A 654 -0.64 -30.36 8.15
CA GLU A 654 0.24 -29.62 9.06
C GLU A 654 -0.31 -28.22 9.38
N LEU A 655 -0.76 -27.46 8.38
CA LEU A 655 -1.36 -26.14 8.60
C LEU A 655 -2.71 -26.21 9.33
N ALA A 656 -3.52 -27.24 9.06
CA ALA A 656 -4.76 -27.47 9.79
C ALA A 656 -4.51 -27.81 11.27
N THR A 657 -3.48 -28.62 11.56
CA THR A 657 -3.06 -28.89 12.94
C THR A 657 -2.55 -27.62 13.62
N LEU A 658 -1.73 -26.82 12.93
CA LEU A 658 -1.21 -25.55 13.45
C LEU A 658 -2.34 -24.54 13.74
N ALA A 659 -3.35 -24.45 12.88
CA ALA A 659 -4.54 -23.63 13.12
C ALA A 659 -5.33 -24.11 14.35
N SER A 660 -5.48 -25.43 14.54
CA SER A 660 -6.11 -26.01 15.72
C SER A 660 -5.31 -25.76 17.00
N GLU A 661 -3.98 -25.81 16.92
CA GLU A 661 -3.10 -25.51 18.05
C GLU A 661 -3.18 -24.03 18.44
N LEU A 662 -3.13 -23.11 17.47
CA LEU A 662 -3.35 -21.67 17.69
C LEU A 662 -4.73 -21.39 18.30
N GLN A 663 -5.76 -22.11 17.86
CA GLN A 663 -7.10 -22.02 18.45
C GLN A 663 -7.12 -22.51 19.91
N ALA A 664 -6.34 -23.54 20.25
CA ALA A 664 -6.21 -23.99 21.64
C ALA A 664 -5.51 -22.94 22.53
N GLN A 665 -4.63 -22.10 21.98
CA GLN A 665 -3.97 -21.00 22.71
C GLN A 665 -4.93 -19.86 23.12
N LYS A 666 -6.21 -19.88 22.71
CA LYS A 666 -7.21 -18.93 23.21
C LYS A 666 -7.39 -18.98 24.73
N ALA A 667 -7.13 -20.12 25.36
CA ALA A 667 -7.15 -20.23 26.82
C ALA A 667 -6.08 -19.34 27.48
N LEU A 668 -4.89 -19.25 26.87
CA LEU A 668 -3.79 -18.40 27.33
C LEU A 668 -4.13 -16.91 27.12
N LEU A 669 -4.69 -16.53 25.96
CA LEU A 669 -5.14 -15.15 25.74
C LEU A 669 -6.22 -14.72 26.73
N ALA A 670 -7.20 -15.60 26.99
CA ALA A 670 -8.22 -15.35 28.00
C ALA A 670 -7.63 -15.26 29.42
N GLU A 671 -6.50 -15.93 29.70
CA GLU A 671 -5.76 -15.77 30.95
C GLU A 671 -5.09 -14.40 31.05
N VAL A 672 -4.42 -13.97 29.97
CA VAL A 672 -3.79 -12.65 29.87
C VAL A 672 -4.83 -11.54 30.09
N GLU A 673 -5.99 -11.63 29.45
CA GLU A 673 -7.09 -10.67 29.61
C GLU A 673 -7.65 -10.65 31.04
N ARG A 674 -7.81 -11.83 31.68
CA ARG A 674 -8.23 -11.91 33.09
C ARG A 674 -7.20 -11.27 34.01
N ASN A 675 -5.92 -11.50 33.78
CA ASN A 675 -4.83 -10.90 34.56
C ASN A 675 -4.80 -9.38 34.38
N LEU A 676 -5.06 -8.87 33.17
CA LEU A 676 -5.18 -7.44 32.90
C LEU A 676 -6.35 -6.82 33.66
N GLN A 677 -7.52 -7.46 33.64
CA GLN A 677 -8.68 -6.97 34.40
C GLN A 677 -8.40 -6.92 35.91
N ALA A 678 -7.75 -7.94 36.45
CA ALA A 678 -7.30 -7.92 37.84
C ALA A 678 -6.32 -6.76 38.09
N ALA A 679 -5.37 -6.50 37.18
CA ALA A 679 -4.41 -5.41 37.31
C ALA A 679 -5.10 -4.03 37.32
N LYS A 680 -6.11 -3.83 36.47
CA LYS A 680 -6.96 -2.62 36.46
C LYS A 680 -7.70 -2.44 37.78
N GLN A 681 -8.27 -3.51 38.35
CA GLN A 681 -9.00 -3.49 39.62
C GLN A 681 -8.09 -3.12 40.81
N CYS A 682 -6.92 -3.77 40.92
CA CYS A 682 -5.95 -3.45 41.97
C CYS A 682 -5.43 -2.01 41.83
N SER A 683 -5.14 -1.56 40.62
CA SER A 683 -4.68 -0.19 40.34
C SER A 683 -5.75 0.86 40.71
N SER A 684 -7.03 0.57 40.41
CA SER A 684 -8.15 1.45 40.79
C SER A 684 -8.35 1.51 42.31
N SER A 685 -8.15 0.39 43.01
CA SER A 685 -8.21 0.33 44.48
C SER A 685 -7.11 1.17 45.14
N LEU A 686 -5.88 1.12 44.60
CA LEU A 686 -4.76 1.95 45.07
C LEU A 686 -4.99 3.44 44.78
N ALA A 687 -5.46 3.78 43.58
CA ALA A 687 -5.74 5.18 43.21
C ALA A 687 -6.85 5.79 44.08
N SER A 688 -7.95 5.06 44.31
CA SER A 688 -9.09 5.57 45.08
C SER A 688 -8.80 5.70 46.58
N ARG A 689 -8.05 4.77 47.19
CA ARG A 689 -7.79 4.76 48.64
C ARG A 689 -6.52 5.52 49.04
N PHE A 690 -5.53 5.60 48.15
CA PHE A 690 -4.19 6.13 48.47
C PHE A 690 -3.65 7.15 47.48
N GLN A 691 -4.37 7.47 46.39
CA GLN A 691 -3.92 8.39 45.33
C GLN A 691 -2.62 7.93 44.64
N GLU A 692 -2.34 6.63 44.66
CA GLU A 692 -1.20 6.03 43.96
C GLU A 692 -1.64 5.50 42.59
N HIS A 693 -1.10 6.10 41.53
CA HIS A 693 -1.40 5.74 40.14
C HIS A 693 -0.40 4.71 39.59
N CYS A 694 -0.88 3.79 38.74
CA CYS A 694 -0.06 2.76 38.11
C CYS A 694 0.49 3.26 36.76
N PRO A 695 1.82 3.43 36.59
CA PRO A 695 2.39 3.90 35.33
C PRO A 695 2.41 2.83 34.22
N ASP A 696 2.27 1.55 34.57
CA ASP A 696 2.43 0.42 33.65
C ASP A 696 1.17 0.05 32.86
N LEU A 697 0.00 0.53 33.31
CA LEU A 697 -1.28 -0.02 32.91
C LEU A 697 -1.56 0.20 31.41
N GLU A 698 -1.30 1.41 30.90
CA GLU A 698 -1.50 1.74 29.48
C GLU A 698 -0.64 0.87 28.55
N ARG A 699 0.63 0.65 28.93
CA ARG A 699 1.53 -0.26 28.20
C ARG A 699 0.97 -1.69 28.22
N GLN A 700 0.63 -2.20 29.39
CA GLN A 700 0.11 -3.55 29.54
C GLN A 700 -1.16 -3.76 28.71
N GLU A 701 -2.07 -2.80 28.69
CA GLU A 701 -3.27 -2.83 27.84
C GLU A 701 -2.91 -2.91 26.35
N ALA A 702 -1.96 -2.09 25.89
CA ALA A 702 -1.51 -2.11 24.51
C ALA A 702 -0.85 -3.45 24.13
N GLU A 703 -0.04 -4.03 25.01
CA GLU A 703 0.62 -5.32 24.76
C GLU A 703 -0.38 -6.49 24.71
N VAL A 704 -1.41 -6.49 25.57
CA VAL A 704 -2.49 -7.49 25.50
C VAL A 704 -3.24 -7.39 24.18
N LEU A 705 -3.56 -6.17 23.74
CA LEU A 705 -4.25 -5.94 22.46
C LEU A 705 -3.42 -6.45 21.27
N LYS A 706 -2.12 -6.08 21.24
CA LYS A 706 -1.20 -6.53 20.19
C LYS A 706 -1.08 -8.06 20.16
N LEU A 707 -0.94 -8.70 21.32
CA LEU A 707 -0.84 -10.16 21.42
C LEU A 707 -2.09 -10.84 20.85
N GLY A 708 -3.28 -10.32 21.17
CA GLY A 708 -4.55 -10.80 20.63
C GLY A 708 -4.62 -10.68 19.11
N GLN A 709 -4.34 -9.48 18.58
CA GLN A 709 -4.31 -9.22 17.13
C GLN A 709 -3.32 -10.14 16.41
N ARG A 710 -2.13 -10.34 16.99
CA ARG A 710 -1.09 -11.19 16.42
C ARG A 710 -1.52 -12.65 16.32
N SER A 711 -2.14 -13.17 17.38
CA SER A 711 -2.67 -14.53 17.40
C SER A 711 -3.77 -14.73 16.35
N ASP A 712 -4.70 -13.78 16.23
CA ASP A 712 -5.77 -13.84 15.24
C ASP A 712 -5.22 -13.81 13.81
N ASN A 713 -4.24 -12.95 13.54
CA ASN A 713 -3.56 -12.86 12.25
C ASN A 713 -2.88 -14.19 11.89
N LEU A 714 -2.13 -14.81 12.81
CA LEU A 714 -1.44 -16.09 12.55
C LEU A 714 -2.42 -17.23 12.28
N ARG A 715 -3.55 -17.27 12.99
CA ARG A 715 -4.60 -18.25 12.76
C ARG A 715 -5.22 -18.07 11.37
N GLN A 716 -5.61 -16.84 11.03
CA GLN A 716 -6.17 -16.52 9.71
C GLN A 716 -5.18 -16.87 8.59
N GLN A 717 -3.91 -16.59 8.81
CA GLN A 717 -2.83 -16.94 7.88
C GLN A 717 -2.80 -18.46 7.62
N ALA A 718 -2.79 -19.27 8.67
CA ALA A 718 -2.76 -20.73 8.56
C ALA A 718 -4.01 -21.29 7.85
N GLU A 719 -5.19 -20.74 8.16
CA GLU A 719 -6.46 -21.11 7.53
C GLU A 719 -6.48 -20.77 6.04
N LEU A 720 -6.09 -19.56 5.66
CA LEU A 720 -6.04 -19.13 4.26
C LEU A 720 -5.05 -19.97 3.44
N ARG A 721 -3.84 -20.22 3.97
CA ARG A 721 -2.86 -21.09 3.29
C ARG A 721 -3.34 -22.53 3.18
N ALA A 722 -4.03 -23.06 4.20
CA ALA A 722 -4.62 -24.40 4.13
C ALA A 722 -5.72 -24.48 3.05
N GLN A 723 -6.52 -23.42 2.90
CA GLN A 723 -7.53 -23.30 1.85
C GLN A 723 -6.88 -23.23 0.45
N SER A 724 -5.83 -22.42 0.27
CA SER A 724 -5.08 -22.36 -0.99
C SER A 724 -4.46 -23.72 -1.34
N LEU A 725 -3.93 -24.47 -0.37
CA LEU A 725 -3.42 -25.82 -0.60
C LEU A 725 -4.53 -26.82 -0.98
N GLN A 726 -5.72 -26.69 -0.39
CA GLN A 726 -6.88 -27.51 -0.75
C GLN A 726 -7.29 -27.27 -2.21
N SER A 727 -7.37 -26.01 -2.64
CA SER A 727 -7.64 -25.65 -4.03
C SER A 727 -6.53 -26.11 -4.98
N ALA A 728 -5.26 -25.91 -4.58
CA ALA A 728 -4.11 -26.34 -5.36
C ALA A 728 -4.09 -27.86 -5.54
N LYS A 729 -4.40 -28.63 -4.50
CA LYS A 729 -4.47 -30.08 -4.61
C LYS A 729 -5.51 -30.53 -5.63
N ALA A 730 -6.75 -30.06 -5.50
CA ALA A 730 -7.83 -30.45 -6.40
C ALA A 730 -7.47 -30.14 -7.86
N ALA A 731 -7.04 -28.90 -8.13
CA ALA A 731 -6.64 -28.49 -9.47
C ALA A 731 -5.42 -29.27 -10.01
N TYR A 732 -4.46 -29.64 -9.14
CA TYR A 732 -3.30 -30.42 -9.53
C TYR A 732 -3.64 -31.87 -9.89
N GLU A 733 -4.54 -32.51 -9.14
CA GLU A 733 -5.02 -33.88 -9.42
C GLU A 733 -5.79 -33.93 -10.75
N ASP A 734 -6.66 -32.93 -11.00
CA ASP A 734 -7.41 -32.80 -12.25
C ASP A 734 -6.48 -32.48 -13.44
N TYR A 735 -5.50 -31.60 -13.24
CA TYR A 735 -4.46 -31.29 -14.24
C TYR A 735 -3.62 -32.53 -14.58
N ARG A 736 -3.07 -33.22 -13.58
CA ARG A 736 -2.17 -34.38 -13.81
C ARG A 736 -2.90 -35.53 -14.48
N SER A 737 -4.10 -35.86 -13.99
CA SER A 737 -4.91 -36.91 -14.60
C SER A 737 -5.23 -36.55 -16.05
N GLY A 738 -5.72 -35.35 -16.34
CA GLY A 738 -6.02 -34.93 -17.71
C GLY A 738 -4.77 -34.90 -18.63
N CYS A 739 -3.63 -34.40 -18.13
CA CYS A 739 -2.35 -34.45 -18.84
C CYS A 739 -1.95 -35.88 -19.21
N ASP A 740 -2.05 -36.82 -18.27
CA ASP A 740 -1.70 -38.22 -18.50
C ASP A 740 -2.60 -38.86 -19.57
N HIS A 741 -3.91 -38.56 -19.55
CA HIS A 741 -4.85 -39.03 -20.58
C HIS A 741 -4.51 -38.47 -21.98
N VAL A 742 -4.25 -37.17 -22.10
CA VAL A 742 -3.88 -36.54 -23.38
C VAL A 742 -2.54 -37.08 -23.87
N LEU A 743 -1.53 -37.19 -23.01
CA LEU A 743 -0.23 -37.74 -23.39
C LEU A 743 -0.31 -39.20 -23.82
N GLN A 744 -1.14 -40.01 -23.14
CA GLN A 744 -1.40 -41.39 -23.53
C GLN A 744 -2.08 -41.46 -24.89
N PHE A 745 -3.05 -40.59 -25.18
CA PHE A 745 -3.64 -40.49 -26.53
C PHE A 745 -2.57 -40.14 -27.57
N LEU A 746 -1.81 -39.07 -27.34
CA LEU A 746 -0.77 -38.58 -28.24
C LEU A 746 0.33 -39.63 -28.53
N SER A 747 0.64 -40.52 -27.58
CA SER A 747 1.63 -41.58 -27.78
C SER A 747 1.11 -42.78 -28.60
N HIS A 748 -0.22 -42.95 -28.70
CA HIS A 748 -0.86 -44.09 -29.37
C HIS A 748 -1.52 -43.71 -30.70
N ILE A 749 -1.18 -42.55 -31.27
CA ILE A 749 -1.76 -42.12 -32.56
C ILE A 749 -1.27 -43.02 -33.69
N PRO A 750 -2.18 -43.67 -34.44
CA PRO A 750 -1.82 -44.52 -35.55
C PRO A 750 -1.24 -43.71 -36.71
N SER A 751 -0.26 -44.27 -37.42
CA SER A 751 0.32 -43.65 -38.61
C SER A 751 -0.25 -44.28 -39.88
N TYR A 752 -1.02 -43.52 -40.65
CA TYR A 752 -1.56 -43.95 -41.95
C TYR A 752 -0.75 -43.34 -43.11
N GLU A 753 0.52 -43.71 -43.23
CA GLU A 753 1.36 -43.22 -44.34
C GLU A 753 1.13 -44.02 -45.64
N PRO A 754 1.15 -43.33 -46.81
CA PRO A 754 1.11 -44.00 -48.11
C PRO A 754 2.38 -44.83 -48.33
N GLN A 755 2.22 -46.07 -48.78
CA GLN A 755 3.32 -46.95 -49.17
C GLN A 755 3.24 -47.28 -50.66
N GLU A 756 4.39 -47.50 -51.29
CA GLU A 756 4.49 -47.80 -52.73
C GLU A 756 3.76 -49.10 -53.12
N THR A 757 3.54 -50.01 -52.16
CA THR A 757 2.83 -51.29 -52.37
C THR A 757 1.33 -51.23 -52.08
N ASP A 758 0.78 -50.07 -51.71
CA ASP A 758 -0.64 -49.95 -51.38
C ASP A 758 -1.52 -50.09 -52.63
N SER A 759 -2.50 -51.00 -52.59
CA SER A 759 -3.56 -51.06 -53.61
C SER A 759 -4.57 -49.92 -53.46
N LEU A 760 -5.33 -49.64 -54.53
CA LEU A 760 -6.35 -48.58 -54.54
C LEU A 760 -7.33 -48.68 -53.35
N SER A 761 -7.79 -49.89 -53.01
CA SER A 761 -8.72 -50.13 -51.90
C SER A 761 -8.06 -49.93 -50.52
N GLN A 762 -6.78 -50.28 -50.37
CA GLN A 762 -6.01 -50.04 -49.15
C GLN A 762 -5.76 -48.54 -48.93
N MET A 763 -5.47 -47.79 -50.00
CA MET A 763 -5.29 -46.34 -49.94
C MET A 763 -6.59 -45.60 -49.57
N GLU A 764 -7.73 -46.01 -50.13
CA GLU A 764 -9.05 -45.48 -49.76
C GLU A 764 -9.41 -45.78 -48.29
N THR A 765 -9.03 -46.96 -47.80
CA THR A 765 -9.22 -47.35 -46.39
C THR A 765 -8.34 -46.52 -45.46
N LYS A 766 -7.05 -46.33 -45.79
CA LYS A 766 -6.13 -45.44 -45.04
C LYS A 766 -6.63 -44.00 -45.02
N LEU A 767 -7.12 -43.49 -46.15
CA LEU A 767 -7.70 -42.14 -46.24
C LEU A 767 -8.94 -41.99 -45.33
N LYS A 768 -9.84 -42.98 -45.34
CA LYS A 768 -11.02 -42.98 -44.45
C LYS A 768 -10.62 -43.01 -42.98
N ASN A 769 -9.65 -43.85 -42.61
CA ASN A 769 -9.17 -43.94 -41.24
C ASN A 769 -8.44 -42.66 -40.79
N GLN A 770 -7.67 -42.01 -41.68
CA GLN A 770 -7.03 -40.73 -41.40
C GLN A 770 -8.04 -39.59 -41.20
N LYS A 771 -9.14 -39.57 -41.97
CA LYS A 771 -10.24 -38.60 -41.75
C LYS A 771 -10.90 -38.80 -40.40
N ASN A 772 -11.24 -40.05 -40.05
CA ASN A 772 -11.80 -40.36 -38.73
C ASN A 772 -10.85 -39.99 -37.58
N LEU A 773 -9.55 -40.23 -37.74
CA LEU A 773 -8.52 -39.85 -36.76
C LEU A 773 -8.45 -38.33 -36.58
N LEU A 774 -8.53 -37.55 -37.66
CA LEU A 774 -8.56 -36.09 -37.58
C LEU A 774 -9.82 -35.56 -36.90
N ASP A 775 -10.98 -36.19 -37.12
CA ASP A 775 -12.21 -35.87 -36.39
C ASP A 775 -12.07 -36.19 -34.89
N GLU A 776 -11.39 -37.29 -34.52
CA GLU A 776 -11.10 -37.63 -33.12
C GLU A 776 -10.12 -36.63 -32.50
N ILE A 777 -9.02 -36.27 -33.19
CA ILE A 777 -8.08 -35.25 -32.74
C ILE A 777 -8.80 -33.90 -32.54
N ALA A 778 -9.68 -33.50 -33.46
CA ALA A 778 -10.44 -32.26 -33.34
C ALA A 778 -11.39 -32.27 -32.12
N ARG A 779 -12.01 -33.41 -31.81
CA ARG A 779 -12.85 -33.55 -30.59
C ARG A 779 -12.03 -33.50 -29.30
N ARG A 780 -10.83 -34.08 -29.32
CA ARG A 780 -9.88 -34.10 -28.18
C ARG A 780 -9.26 -32.73 -27.87
N GLU A 781 -9.40 -31.74 -28.76
CA GLU A 781 -8.93 -30.38 -28.53
C GLU A 781 -9.61 -29.74 -27.30
N GLU A 782 -10.87 -30.09 -27.04
CA GLU A 782 -11.59 -29.67 -25.83
C GLU A 782 -10.97 -30.25 -24.55
N GLU A 783 -10.47 -31.50 -24.59
CA GLU A 783 -9.75 -32.12 -23.46
C GLU A 783 -8.44 -31.37 -23.17
N VAL A 784 -7.72 -30.89 -24.19
CA VAL A 784 -6.52 -30.05 -24.00
C VAL A 784 -6.89 -28.72 -23.36
N HIS A 785 -7.97 -28.07 -23.80
CA HIS A 785 -8.44 -26.83 -23.20
C HIS A 785 -8.83 -27.00 -21.73
N THR A 786 -9.51 -28.10 -21.37
CA THR A 786 -9.84 -28.40 -19.96
C THR A 786 -8.59 -28.65 -19.11
N VAL A 787 -7.58 -29.36 -19.65
CA VAL A 787 -6.29 -29.53 -18.96
C VAL A 787 -5.58 -28.19 -18.72
N CYS A 788 -5.57 -27.30 -19.71
CA CYS A 788 -5.04 -25.93 -19.56
C CYS A 788 -5.83 -25.11 -18.52
N ALA A 789 -7.15 -25.29 -18.43
CA ALA A 789 -7.95 -24.61 -17.41
C ALA A 789 -7.58 -25.09 -16.00
N HIS A 790 -7.41 -26.41 -15.79
CA HIS A 790 -6.97 -26.96 -14.50
C HIS A 790 -5.53 -26.56 -14.14
N SER A 791 -4.60 -26.51 -15.11
CA SER A 791 -3.23 -26.03 -14.87
C SER A 791 -3.21 -24.56 -14.43
N GLN A 792 -4.06 -23.73 -15.02
CA GLN A 792 -4.18 -22.31 -14.67
C GLN A 792 -4.81 -22.13 -13.29
N GLN A 793 -5.82 -22.93 -12.93
CA GLN A 793 -6.39 -22.95 -11.58
C GLN A 793 -5.35 -23.36 -10.53
N TYR A 794 -4.54 -24.38 -10.81
CA TYR A 794 -3.42 -24.76 -9.94
C TYR A 794 -2.41 -23.62 -9.79
N GLN A 795 -1.99 -23.00 -10.90
CA GLN A 795 -1.08 -21.86 -10.89
C GLN A 795 -1.62 -20.69 -10.05
N GLN A 796 -2.92 -20.42 -10.13
CA GLN A 796 -3.54 -19.37 -9.33
C GLN A 796 -3.55 -19.72 -7.84
N ALA A 797 -3.93 -20.95 -7.48
CA ALA A 797 -3.93 -21.38 -6.08
C ALA A 797 -2.52 -21.35 -5.44
N VAL A 798 -1.48 -21.68 -6.22
CA VAL A 798 -0.07 -21.54 -5.78
C VAL A 798 0.30 -20.06 -5.57
N LYS A 799 -0.08 -19.16 -6.49
CA LYS A 799 0.16 -17.71 -6.32
C LYS A 799 -0.55 -17.15 -5.09
N ASP A 800 -1.79 -17.57 -4.83
CA ASP A 800 -2.55 -17.13 -3.66
C ASP A 800 -1.83 -17.55 -2.37
N TYR A 801 -1.34 -18.80 -2.31
CA TYR A 801 -0.53 -19.28 -1.18
C TYR A 801 0.75 -18.45 -0.98
N GLU A 802 1.52 -18.23 -2.05
CA GLU A 802 2.78 -17.47 -2.02
C GLU A 802 2.54 -16.00 -1.64
N LEU A 803 1.43 -15.41 -2.07
CA LEU A 803 1.02 -14.06 -1.70
C LEU A 803 0.71 -13.97 -0.20
N GLU A 804 -0.05 -14.91 0.34
CA GLU A 804 -0.31 -14.96 1.79
C GLU A 804 0.96 -15.22 2.61
N ALA A 805 1.96 -15.91 2.03
CA ALA A 805 3.27 -16.07 2.65
C ALA A 805 4.09 -14.78 2.69
N GLU A 806 4.10 -14.04 1.59
CA GLU A 806 4.78 -12.74 1.50
C GLU A 806 4.11 -11.68 2.40
N LYS A 807 2.77 -11.67 2.47
CA LYS A 807 2.02 -10.76 3.36
C LYS A 807 2.42 -10.97 4.83
N LEU A 808 2.48 -12.22 5.29
CA LEU A 808 2.94 -12.51 6.65
C LEU A 808 4.36 -11.98 6.85
N ARG A 809 5.31 -12.33 5.97
CA ARG A 809 6.71 -11.86 6.09
C ARG A 809 6.82 -10.34 6.16
N SER A 810 6.12 -9.63 5.29
CA SER A 810 6.09 -8.17 5.26
C SER A 810 5.57 -7.57 6.57
N LEU A 811 4.49 -8.14 7.14
CA LEU A 811 3.95 -7.72 8.44
C LEU A 811 4.93 -7.97 9.59
N LEU A 812 5.62 -9.13 9.60
CA LEU A 812 6.62 -9.44 10.62
C LEU A 812 7.86 -8.53 10.51
N ASP A 813 8.30 -8.18 9.30
CA ASP A 813 9.46 -7.32 9.08
C ASP A 813 9.18 -5.87 9.51
N LEU A 814 7.97 -5.36 9.20
CA LEU A 814 7.50 -4.04 9.66
C LEU A 814 7.46 -3.95 11.19
N GLU A 815 6.93 -4.96 11.87
CA GLU A 815 6.81 -4.96 13.33
C GLU A 815 8.15 -5.19 14.05
N ASN A 816 9.06 -5.98 13.48
CA ASN A 816 10.39 -6.22 14.07
C ASN A 816 11.41 -5.10 13.78
N GLY A 817 10.99 -4.01 13.12
CA GLY A 817 11.86 -2.89 12.75
C GLY A 817 13.00 -3.31 11.80
N ARG A 818 12.82 -4.41 11.06
CA ARG A 818 13.81 -4.90 10.09
C ARG A 818 13.52 -4.25 8.75
N SER A 819 14.50 -3.55 8.18
CA SER A 819 14.44 -3.08 6.80
C SER A 819 14.16 -4.27 5.88
N SER A 820 13.19 -4.13 4.97
CA SER A 820 12.77 -5.11 3.95
C SER A 820 13.90 -5.61 3.03
N HIS A 821 15.12 -5.10 3.19
CA HIS A 821 16.28 -5.42 2.37
C HIS A 821 17.19 -6.54 2.90
N VAL A 822 17.02 -7.06 4.12
CA VAL A 822 18.05 -7.94 4.75
C VAL A 822 17.80 -9.45 4.59
N SER A 823 16.61 -9.89 4.19
CA SER A 823 16.32 -11.33 4.04
C SER A 823 16.09 -11.72 2.59
N LYS A 824 17.07 -11.48 1.69
CA LYS A 824 17.09 -12.15 0.38
C LYS A 824 17.43 -13.63 0.58
N ARG A 825 16.48 -14.40 1.12
CA ARG A 825 16.51 -15.85 1.07
C ARG A 825 16.39 -16.26 -0.40
N ALA A 826 17.15 -17.29 -0.83
CA ALA A 826 17.09 -17.78 -2.20
C ALA A 826 15.64 -18.13 -2.54
N ARG A 827 15.01 -17.38 -3.44
CA ARG A 827 13.65 -17.66 -3.90
C ARG A 827 13.65 -19.04 -4.53
N LEU A 828 13.00 -20.00 -3.87
CA LEU A 828 12.73 -21.30 -4.46
C LEU A 828 11.91 -21.09 -5.74
N GLN A 829 12.19 -21.86 -6.78
CA GLN A 829 11.45 -21.77 -8.03
C GLN A 829 10.01 -22.19 -7.77
N SER A 830 9.05 -21.30 -8.07
CA SER A 830 7.63 -21.57 -7.84
C SER A 830 7.16 -22.77 -8.66
N PRO A 831 6.48 -23.78 -8.07
CA PRO A 831 5.89 -24.90 -8.80
C PRO A 831 4.92 -24.47 -9.90
N ALA A 832 4.30 -23.30 -9.78
CA ALA A 832 3.44 -22.73 -10.81
C ALA A 832 4.18 -22.47 -12.13
N ALA A 833 5.47 -22.10 -12.06
CA ALA A 833 6.28 -21.87 -13.27
C ALA A 833 6.53 -23.20 -14.01
N LYS A 834 6.83 -24.28 -13.28
CA LYS A 834 7.04 -25.61 -13.84
C LYS A 834 5.78 -26.15 -14.53
N VAL A 835 4.61 -26.02 -13.89
CA VAL A 835 3.34 -26.44 -14.49
C VAL A 835 2.99 -25.61 -15.73
N ARG A 836 3.34 -24.32 -15.76
CA ARG A 836 3.17 -23.48 -16.97
C ARG A 836 4.03 -23.97 -18.14
N GLU A 837 5.27 -24.36 -17.86
CA GLU A 837 6.17 -24.92 -18.89
C GLU A 837 5.64 -26.27 -19.41
N GLU A 838 5.15 -27.14 -18.53
CA GLU A 838 4.52 -28.40 -18.90
C GLU A 838 3.23 -28.21 -19.72
N GLU A 839 2.37 -27.25 -19.34
CA GLU A 839 1.17 -26.86 -20.08
C GLU A 839 1.51 -26.41 -21.51
N ALA A 840 2.49 -25.51 -21.65
CA ALA A 840 2.94 -25.01 -22.94
C ALA A 840 3.52 -26.13 -23.82
N ALA A 841 4.29 -27.06 -23.22
CA ALA A 841 4.84 -28.21 -23.92
C ALA A 841 3.75 -29.18 -24.41
N LEU A 842 2.72 -29.43 -23.59
CA LEU A 842 1.59 -30.27 -23.98
C LEU A 842 0.80 -29.66 -25.14
N ALA A 843 0.48 -28.37 -25.07
CA ALA A 843 -0.23 -27.64 -26.11
C ALA A 843 0.56 -27.62 -27.43
N ALA A 844 1.88 -27.40 -27.36
CA ALA A 844 2.76 -27.44 -28.51
C ALA A 844 2.78 -28.83 -29.17
N LYS A 845 2.93 -29.89 -28.36
CA LYS A 845 2.93 -31.27 -28.85
C LYS A 845 1.60 -31.66 -29.51
N PHE A 846 0.47 -31.27 -28.94
CA PHE A 846 -0.83 -31.51 -29.53
C PHE A 846 -0.99 -30.79 -30.88
N THR A 847 -0.55 -29.52 -30.95
CA THR A 847 -0.57 -28.72 -32.18
C THR A 847 0.30 -29.35 -33.28
N GLU A 848 1.50 -29.80 -32.92
CA GLU A 848 2.42 -30.51 -33.82
C GLU A 848 1.77 -31.78 -34.37
N VAL A 849 1.21 -32.62 -33.51
CA VAL A 849 0.54 -33.85 -33.89
C VAL A 849 -0.65 -33.60 -34.82
N ASN A 850 -1.46 -32.57 -34.55
CA ASN A 850 -2.59 -32.18 -35.40
C ASN A 850 -2.08 -31.75 -36.80
N ALA A 851 -1.02 -30.94 -36.84
CA ALA A 851 -0.40 -30.49 -38.09
C ALA A 851 0.17 -31.66 -38.91
N ILE A 852 0.90 -32.59 -38.28
CA ILE A 852 1.45 -33.79 -38.94
C ILE A 852 0.32 -34.64 -39.54
N ASN A 853 -0.78 -34.84 -38.80
CA ASN A 853 -1.91 -35.64 -39.29
C ASN A 853 -2.70 -34.95 -40.42
N ARG A 854 -2.79 -33.62 -40.42
CA ARG A 854 -3.35 -32.86 -41.55
C ARG A 854 -2.48 -32.97 -42.80
N GLN A 855 -1.15 -32.90 -42.63
CA GLN A 855 -0.22 -33.12 -43.73
C GLN A 855 -0.33 -34.55 -44.29
N ARG A 856 -0.44 -35.56 -43.43
CA ARG A 856 -0.66 -36.96 -43.86
C ARG A 856 -1.93 -37.13 -44.67
N LEU A 857 -3.02 -36.44 -44.30
CA LEU A 857 -4.25 -36.46 -45.09
C LEU A 857 -4.01 -35.93 -46.51
N GLN A 858 -3.34 -34.78 -46.64
CA GLN A 858 -3.00 -34.21 -47.94
C GLN A 858 -2.13 -35.16 -48.77
N ASN A 859 -1.14 -35.81 -48.14
CA ASN A 859 -0.27 -36.78 -48.81
C ASN A 859 -1.05 -38.00 -49.31
N LEU A 860 -2.00 -38.53 -48.52
CA LEU A 860 -2.88 -39.64 -48.93
C LEU A 860 -3.82 -39.23 -50.08
N GLU A 861 -4.40 -38.02 -50.04
CA GLU A 861 -5.26 -37.51 -51.11
C GLU A 861 -4.48 -37.33 -52.43
N PHE A 862 -3.25 -36.84 -52.33
CA PHE A 862 -2.34 -36.73 -53.47
C PHE A 862 -1.94 -38.10 -54.02
N ALA A 863 -1.51 -39.05 -53.17
CA ALA A 863 -1.13 -40.39 -53.59
C ALA A 863 -2.30 -41.16 -54.23
N LEU A 864 -3.52 -41.02 -53.69
CA LEU A 864 -4.73 -41.60 -54.27
C LEU A 864 -5.05 -40.99 -55.64
N SER A 865 -4.84 -39.68 -55.82
CA SER A 865 -5.03 -39.02 -57.11
C SER A 865 -4.05 -39.54 -58.18
N LEU A 866 -2.80 -39.82 -57.80
CA LEU A 866 -1.77 -40.39 -58.68
C LEU A 866 -2.09 -41.84 -59.06
N LEU A 867 -2.52 -42.68 -58.11
CA LEU A 867 -2.91 -44.07 -58.37
C LEU A 867 -4.12 -44.16 -59.30
N ARG A 868 -5.08 -43.24 -59.19
CA ARG A 868 -6.25 -43.15 -60.09
C ARG A 868 -5.90 -42.65 -61.49
N GLN A 869 -4.75 -41.99 -61.66
CA GLN A 869 -4.25 -41.52 -62.95
C GLN A 869 -3.36 -42.54 -63.67
N GLN A 870 -3.00 -43.67 -63.04
CA GLN A 870 -2.32 -44.75 -63.74
C GLN A 870 -3.32 -45.47 -64.68
N PRO A 871 -3.06 -45.53 -66.00
CA PRO A 871 -3.84 -46.37 -66.90
C PRO A 871 -3.60 -47.84 -66.54
N GLU A 872 -4.65 -48.67 -66.58
CA GLU A 872 -4.50 -50.13 -66.61
C GLU A 872 -3.61 -50.52 -67.80
N VAL A 873 -2.31 -50.68 -67.57
CA VAL A 873 -1.41 -51.35 -68.51
C VAL A 873 -1.09 -52.71 -67.90
N GLY A 874 -1.89 -53.72 -68.25
CA GLY A 874 -1.55 -55.10 -67.90
C GLY A 874 -2.68 -56.13 -67.84
N ALA A 875 -3.73 -56.04 -68.67
CA ALA A 875 -4.61 -57.18 -68.89
C ALA A 875 -4.99 -57.33 -70.36
N SER A 876 -4.03 -57.77 -71.19
CA SER A 876 -4.26 -58.68 -72.33
C SER A 876 -2.98 -58.88 -73.15
N HIS A 877 -2.24 -59.95 -72.83
CA HIS A 877 -1.62 -60.76 -73.88
C HIS A 877 -2.15 -62.18 -73.70
N GLU A 878 -3.18 -62.51 -74.48
CA GLU A 878 -3.68 -63.87 -74.65
C GLU A 878 -2.58 -64.78 -75.23
N SER A 879 -2.39 -65.92 -74.57
CA SER A 879 -2.05 -67.25 -75.10
C SER A 879 -1.31 -67.37 -76.45
N LEU A 880 -0.12 -67.99 -76.44
CA LEU A 880 0.15 -69.32 -77.05
C LEU A 880 1.65 -69.66 -77.14
N GLN A 881 1.95 -70.93 -76.82
CA GLN A 881 3.12 -71.78 -77.11
C GLN A 881 4.27 -71.85 -76.10
N GLY A 882 4.35 -73.01 -75.43
CA GLY A 882 5.48 -73.49 -74.62
C GLY A 882 5.04 -74.40 -73.50
#